data_AF-A0A9P6SKG9-F1
#
_entry.id   AF-A0A9P6SKG9-F1
#
_cell.length_a   1.000
_cell.length_b   1.000
_cell.length_c   1.000
_cell.angle_alpha   90.00
_cell.angle_beta   90.00
_cell.angle_gamma   90.00
#
_symmetry.space_group_name_H-M   'P 1'
#
loop_
_entity.id
_entity.type
_entity.pdbx_description
1 polymer ?
#
loop_
_entity_poly.entity_id
_entity_poly.type
_entity_poly.pdbx_seq_one_letter_code
_entity_poly.pdbx_strand_id
1 'polypeptide(L)'
;MPQILRLAVAQSHTLSTTSATLSALEATTKKASSQGIDLILFPEAYLGGYPRTATFGSAIGARNPAGREQFLQYFQDAVDLGDTPQGAGNQWIDRDLELPRTADVWHIGQEEKGYAWSERLIWGQGQPSSLRAVTTTIRGVKLTLASAICWENYMPMLRQSLYSQNVNLYLAPTADGRDTWVPLMRTIACEGRCVVLSANQCMRRSNLPRWITGKGESEQGHANGQPPAPRLRRKSTITEDGHEIVLPRSQDAASGEPVRDSAATEDASEFVSRGGSCVISPSGNVLAGPLWDEEDGLLSVEVDFEDCLRGRLDLDVAGSYSRPRTFLESLREEEKSSRLPDERIGWLKPFRNTQDEYVLNHQSLDGYLYLRFLKMVTIICFLGCCITFPVLFPVNATGDGAQKELDLLSFSNIGKDQKNRYYAHVFVGWIFFSLVMYIITRETVYFINLRHVYLLAPFNAAKISSRTVLFTDVPTEYLKLEKLRQLFGGSLRRAWLTTNCSDLEDKVEERDKDALKLEGAEIKLSQAANKRRLKADNKKTKTNEGPRSVRDEEAASLSSQWMMKKDRPTHRLGKIPLIGKKVDTIDWSRSELKRLVPEVEKFQVTQRKFDGKLLPSVFVEFGTQRAAEDAFRRMSPQKPPKMNPRAVAMRPDEVIWKNLKITKSQRVLRRIGATTFITLMIIFWAIPVAVVGAISNINYLTSKVTFLSFINDIPPAILGVVTGLLPVVLLAVLMALVPIVCRWMAKLSGEVTVQAVELKTQTWYMAFQVIQVFLITTFASGAASVAAQIVQDPTSATTLLAENLPKASNFYIGYFILQGLGIASGDLLNIGALAVFLVVGKFLDKSPRKLFKRYITLAGLGWGSLYPKFGNLAIIAITYSIISPLVLGFATVGFALIYLAARYNSIYILTNKVDTRGAAYAKVLQQLMTGVYLGEVCLIGLFAINTAPGPIVLMVIFLVCTVVYHIMMRQALKPLTAYLPESVDGGDQRKLFDTTDHQSYDLTSFDGVPPPQASAVTTKKTTAKIASFFGRLFDPSKFKSHQTVRSLLPNRPAPQYLEEEEADAYYNPAVTSPVPQLWIVRDELGISRQEVSDSSEVCHITDEYATFNEKNKVVWTHQDGEVVLSDIPIWKKRIDY
;
A
#
# COMPACT_ATOMS: atom_id res chain seq x y z
N MET A 1 12.12 -20.36 -13.26
CA MET A 1 12.92 -20.77 -14.43
C MET A 1 13.32 -19.50 -15.16
N PRO A 2 14.54 -19.38 -15.68
CA PRO A 2 14.94 -18.18 -16.39
C PRO A 2 14.00 -17.98 -17.61
N GLN A 3 13.43 -16.78 -17.75
CA GLN A 3 12.47 -16.46 -18.82
C GLN A 3 13.24 -16.12 -20.10
N ILE A 4 13.95 -17.10 -20.64
CA ILE A 4 14.83 -16.91 -21.79
C ILE A 4 14.04 -17.18 -23.07
N LEU A 5 14.12 -16.21 -24.00
CA LEU A 5 13.70 -16.39 -25.38
C LEU A 5 14.84 -16.03 -26.32
N ARG A 6 14.91 -16.74 -27.45
CA ARG A 6 15.83 -16.44 -28.53
C ARG A 6 15.15 -15.53 -29.53
N LEU A 7 15.56 -14.26 -29.54
CA LEU A 7 15.00 -13.22 -30.39
C LEU A 7 15.90 -12.98 -31.60
N ALA A 8 15.31 -12.59 -32.72
CA ALA A 8 16.06 -12.21 -33.91
C ALA A 8 15.53 -10.94 -34.58
N VAL A 9 16.41 -10.29 -35.33
CA VAL A 9 16.12 -9.15 -36.17
C VAL A 9 16.69 -9.42 -37.55
N ALA A 10 15.84 -9.33 -38.58
CA ALA A 10 16.24 -9.39 -39.97
C ALA A 10 16.50 -7.98 -40.50
N GLN A 11 17.72 -7.76 -40.98
CA GLN A 11 18.03 -6.62 -41.84
C GLN A 11 17.81 -7.08 -43.28
N SER A 12 16.70 -6.65 -43.88
CA SER A 12 16.29 -7.09 -45.21
C SER A 12 15.65 -5.93 -45.96
N HIS A 13 15.62 -6.02 -47.29
CA HIS A 13 15.02 -5.00 -48.15
C HIS A 13 13.97 -5.61 -49.07
N THR A 14 13.03 -4.79 -49.53
CA THR A 14 12.02 -5.20 -50.49
C THR A 14 12.66 -5.51 -51.84
N LEU A 15 12.30 -6.65 -52.42
CA LEU A 15 12.76 -7.06 -53.74
C LEU A 15 11.88 -6.47 -54.84
N SER A 16 12.30 -6.62 -56.09
CA SER A 16 11.66 -6.03 -57.28
C SER A 16 10.18 -6.38 -57.48
N THR A 17 9.69 -7.46 -56.88
CA THR A 17 8.28 -7.85 -56.90
C THR A 17 7.84 -8.34 -55.52
N THR A 18 6.55 -8.18 -55.22
CA THR A 18 5.94 -8.68 -53.99
C THR A 18 6.10 -10.19 -53.85
N SER A 19 5.94 -10.96 -54.95
CA SER A 19 6.16 -12.41 -54.95
C SER A 19 7.58 -12.80 -54.57
N ALA A 20 8.60 -12.11 -55.12
CA ALA A 20 10.00 -12.38 -54.76
C ALA A 20 10.27 -12.06 -53.29
N THR A 21 9.72 -10.95 -52.80
CA THR A 21 9.84 -10.54 -51.39
C THR A 21 9.20 -11.56 -50.45
N LEU A 22 8.04 -12.13 -50.81
CA LEU A 22 7.39 -13.20 -50.04
C LEU A 22 8.23 -14.48 -50.02
N SER A 23 8.84 -14.87 -51.15
CA SER A 23 9.75 -16.02 -51.18
C SER A 23 11.00 -15.78 -50.32
N ALA A 24 11.54 -14.55 -50.28
CA ALA A 24 12.66 -14.19 -49.42
C ALA A 24 12.28 -14.19 -47.92
N LEU A 25 11.06 -13.72 -47.60
CA LEU A 25 10.49 -13.79 -46.26
C LEU A 25 10.37 -15.25 -45.80
N GLU A 26 9.83 -16.12 -46.66
CA GLU A 26 9.68 -17.56 -46.39
C GLU A 26 11.05 -18.23 -46.17
N ALA A 27 12.05 -17.94 -47.02
CA ALA A 27 13.39 -18.48 -46.87
C ALA A 27 14.05 -18.03 -45.55
N THR A 28 13.91 -16.75 -45.20
CA THR A 28 14.48 -16.16 -43.99
C THR A 28 13.82 -16.71 -42.73
N THR A 29 12.50 -16.86 -42.73
CA THR A 29 11.75 -17.45 -41.61
C THR A 29 12.06 -18.94 -41.43
N LYS A 30 12.19 -19.72 -42.51
CA LYS A 30 12.67 -21.12 -42.44
C LYS A 30 14.08 -21.21 -41.87
N LYS A 31 14.99 -20.32 -42.31
CA LYS A 31 16.36 -20.23 -41.77
C LYS A 31 16.33 -19.90 -40.27
N ALA A 32 15.52 -18.93 -39.86
CA ALA A 32 15.40 -18.55 -38.44
C ALA A 32 14.82 -19.70 -37.58
N SER A 33 13.80 -20.38 -38.09
CA SER A 33 13.20 -21.55 -37.46
C SER A 33 14.22 -22.68 -37.27
N SER A 34 15.07 -22.95 -38.27
CA SER A 34 16.14 -23.95 -38.16
C SER A 34 17.19 -23.64 -37.07
N GLN A 35 17.31 -22.37 -36.67
CA GLN A 35 18.21 -21.91 -35.60
C GLN A 35 17.52 -21.88 -34.22
N GLY A 36 16.26 -22.29 -34.12
CA GLY A 36 15.48 -22.27 -32.87
C GLY A 36 15.17 -20.85 -32.39
N ILE A 37 14.98 -19.89 -33.31
CA ILE A 37 14.53 -18.53 -32.98
C ILE A 37 13.04 -18.55 -32.65
N ASP A 38 12.67 -17.93 -31.53
CA ASP A 38 11.29 -17.90 -31.04
C ASP A 38 10.48 -16.73 -31.62
N LEU A 39 11.14 -15.60 -31.91
CA LEU A 39 10.51 -14.40 -32.49
C LEU A 39 11.51 -13.67 -33.40
N ILE A 40 11.05 -13.25 -34.58
CA ILE A 40 11.84 -12.49 -35.55
C ILE A 40 11.12 -11.20 -35.94
N LEU A 41 11.84 -10.08 -35.96
CA LEU A 41 11.33 -8.78 -36.41
C LEU A 41 11.89 -8.42 -37.80
N PHE A 42 11.00 -8.02 -38.71
CA PHE A 42 11.35 -7.49 -40.04
C PHE A 42 11.23 -5.96 -40.09
N PRO A 43 11.91 -5.29 -41.03
CA PRO A 43 11.87 -3.83 -41.16
C PRO A 43 10.50 -3.29 -41.58
N GLU A 44 10.29 -1.99 -41.39
CA GLU A 44 9.09 -1.28 -41.81
C GLU A 44 8.90 -1.35 -43.33
N ALA A 45 7.65 -1.43 -43.82
CA ALA A 45 7.30 -1.45 -45.24
C ALA A 45 8.09 -2.49 -46.06
N TYR A 46 8.47 -3.61 -45.44
CA TYR A 46 9.21 -4.69 -46.10
C TYR A 46 8.40 -5.30 -47.25
N LEU A 47 7.08 -5.45 -47.08
CA LEU A 47 6.15 -5.81 -48.16
C LEU A 47 5.60 -4.53 -48.82
N GLY A 48 5.59 -4.47 -50.16
CA GLY A 48 5.16 -3.31 -50.94
C GLY A 48 6.22 -2.22 -51.16
N GLY A 49 7.27 -2.18 -50.31
CA GLY A 49 8.42 -1.30 -50.49
C GLY A 49 8.32 0.01 -49.72
N TYR A 50 9.47 0.56 -49.30
CA TYR A 50 9.50 1.89 -48.70
C TYR A 50 9.73 2.94 -49.80
N PRO A 51 8.92 4.02 -49.91
CA PRO A 51 9.04 5.04 -50.96
C PRO A 51 10.22 6.00 -50.71
N ARG A 52 11.40 5.46 -50.37
CA ARG A 52 12.58 6.26 -50.04
C ARG A 52 12.99 7.06 -51.28
N THR A 53 13.27 8.35 -51.11
CA THR A 53 13.58 9.32 -52.17
C THR A 53 12.42 9.74 -53.09
N ALA A 54 11.22 9.15 -52.96
CA ALA A 54 10.02 9.58 -53.68
C ALA A 54 9.23 10.64 -52.88
N THR A 55 8.88 11.75 -53.53
CA THR A 55 8.03 12.81 -52.93
C THR A 55 6.57 12.74 -53.41
N PHE A 56 6.26 11.79 -54.29
CA PHE A 56 4.99 11.70 -55.01
C PHE A 56 4.56 13.04 -55.65
N GLY A 57 5.54 13.90 -55.97
CA GLY A 57 5.31 15.25 -56.48
C GLY A 57 4.38 16.11 -55.63
N SER A 58 4.28 15.83 -54.32
CA SER A 58 3.36 16.48 -53.39
C SER A 58 4.04 17.65 -52.68
N ALA A 59 3.47 18.85 -52.82
CA ALA A 59 3.85 20.06 -52.10
C ALA A 59 2.61 20.72 -51.49
N ILE A 60 2.78 21.56 -50.47
CA ILE A 60 1.66 22.31 -49.88
C ILE A 60 1.05 23.20 -50.98
N GLY A 61 -0.19 22.88 -51.39
CA GLY A 61 -0.93 23.60 -52.43
C GLY A 61 -0.69 23.13 -53.87
N ALA A 62 0.09 22.07 -54.12
CA ALA A 62 0.33 21.55 -55.47
C ALA A 62 0.58 20.03 -55.48
N ARG A 63 0.11 19.32 -56.52
CA ARG A 63 0.43 17.91 -56.76
C ARG A 63 0.72 17.67 -58.24
N ASN A 64 1.88 17.09 -58.54
CA ASN A 64 2.28 16.74 -59.91
C ASN A 64 1.54 15.48 -60.40
N PRO A 65 0.98 15.44 -61.63
CA PRO A 65 0.40 14.24 -62.25
C PRO A 65 1.32 13.01 -62.21
N ALA A 66 2.62 13.16 -62.53
CA ALA A 66 3.59 12.05 -62.47
C ALA A 66 3.73 11.47 -61.05
N GLY A 67 3.55 12.32 -60.04
CA GLY A 67 3.52 11.91 -58.64
C GLY A 67 2.29 11.09 -58.26
N ARG A 68 1.16 11.28 -58.95
CA ARG A 68 -0.07 10.48 -58.77
C ARG A 68 0.09 9.08 -59.36
N GLU A 69 0.71 8.97 -60.53
CA GLU A 69 1.05 7.68 -61.14
C GLU A 69 2.06 6.92 -60.27
N GLN A 70 3.07 7.63 -59.76
CA GLN A 70 4.03 7.06 -58.81
C GLN A 70 3.35 6.52 -57.54
N PHE A 71 2.38 7.27 -56.99
CA PHE A 71 1.60 6.81 -55.84
C PHE A 71 0.65 5.66 -56.18
N LEU A 72 0.04 5.66 -57.37
CA LEU A 72 -0.81 4.58 -57.84
C LEU A 72 -0.03 3.27 -57.94
N GLN A 73 1.19 3.30 -58.50
CA GLN A 73 2.05 2.13 -58.57
C GLN A 73 2.45 1.65 -57.17
N TYR A 74 2.80 2.56 -56.27
CA TYR A 74 3.07 2.24 -54.87
C TYR A 74 1.87 1.57 -54.18
N PHE A 75 0.66 2.08 -54.42
CA PHE A 75 -0.58 1.52 -53.89
C PHE A 75 -0.89 0.14 -54.47
N GLN A 76 -0.62 -0.09 -55.76
CA GLN A 76 -0.80 -1.40 -56.40
C GLN A 76 0.19 -2.46 -55.91
N ASP A 77 1.40 -2.04 -55.55
CA ASP A 77 2.43 -2.93 -54.99
C ASP A 77 2.16 -3.28 -53.51
N ALA A 78 1.31 -2.50 -52.82
CA ALA A 78 0.93 -2.73 -51.43
C ALA A 78 0.11 -4.02 -51.26
N VAL A 79 0.36 -4.73 -50.16
CA VAL A 79 -0.34 -5.98 -49.84
C VAL A 79 -1.55 -5.67 -48.97
N ASP A 80 -2.75 -5.97 -49.47
CA ASP A 80 -3.98 -5.94 -48.69
C ASP A 80 -4.04 -7.17 -47.75
N LEU A 81 -4.16 -6.92 -46.45
CA LEU A 81 -4.22 -7.97 -45.43
C LEU A 81 -5.67 -8.31 -45.04
N GLY A 82 -6.67 -7.75 -45.72
CA GLY A 82 -8.09 -7.99 -45.47
C GLY A 82 -8.68 -7.11 -44.35
N ASP A 83 -7.97 -6.07 -43.94
CA ASP A 83 -8.38 -5.04 -42.97
C ASP A 83 -9.29 -3.97 -43.60
N THR A 84 -9.43 -3.98 -44.92
CA THR A 84 -10.42 -3.18 -45.66
C THR A 84 -11.50 -4.10 -46.25
N PRO A 85 -12.78 -3.97 -45.87
CA PRO A 85 -13.85 -4.76 -46.49
C PRO A 85 -13.95 -4.46 -47.99
N GLN A 86 -14.04 -5.51 -48.83
CA GLN A 86 -14.29 -5.31 -50.27
C GLN A 86 -15.56 -4.46 -50.48
N GLY A 87 -15.43 -3.34 -51.21
CA GLY A 87 -16.51 -2.39 -51.46
C GLY A 87 -16.59 -1.18 -50.52
N ALA A 88 -15.73 -1.09 -49.50
CA ALA A 88 -15.73 -0.01 -48.51
C ALA A 88 -15.10 1.32 -48.96
N GLY A 89 -14.69 1.46 -50.23
CA GLY A 89 -13.83 2.56 -50.70
C GLY A 89 -14.29 3.97 -50.28
N ASN A 90 -15.59 4.28 -50.40
CA ASN A 90 -16.12 5.58 -49.99
C ASN A 90 -16.23 5.71 -48.46
N GLN A 91 -16.68 4.66 -47.76
CA GLN A 91 -16.77 4.65 -46.29
C GLN A 91 -15.40 4.78 -45.60
N TRP A 92 -14.34 4.26 -46.23
CA TRP A 92 -12.95 4.43 -45.77
C TRP A 92 -12.45 5.87 -45.97
N ILE A 93 -12.78 6.50 -47.10
CA ILE A 93 -12.46 7.91 -47.37
C ILE A 93 -13.21 8.83 -46.39
N ASP A 94 -14.46 8.49 -46.06
CA ASP A 94 -15.34 9.25 -45.17
C ASP A 94 -15.14 8.96 -43.66
N ARG A 95 -14.26 8.00 -43.32
CA ARG A 95 -13.94 7.55 -41.94
C ARG A 95 -15.10 6.88 -41.17
N ASP A 96 -16.00 6.20 -41.88
CA ASP A 96 -17.22 5.59 -41.33
C ASP A 96 -17.11 4.07 -41.08
N LEU A 97 -15.89 3.49 -41.11
CA LEU A 97 -15.70 2.05 -40.91
C LEU A 97 -15.67 1.64 -39.42
N GLU A 98 -16.44 0.61 -39.07
CA GLU A 98 -16.36 -0.05 -37.76
C GLU A 98 -15.13 -0.96 -37.66
N LEU A 99 -14.51 -0.98 -36.48
CA LEU A 99 -13.29 -1.74 -36.20
C LEU A 99 -13.57 -3.26 -36.13
N PRO A 100 -12.76 -4.13 -36.75
CA PRO A 100 -13.02 -5.57 -36.78
C PRO A 100 -12.92 -6.21 -35.39
N ARG A 101 -13.94 -6.99 -34.99
CA ARG A 101 -13.98 -7.66 -33.66
C ARG A 101 -13.51 -9.12 -33.65
N THR A 102 -13.17 -9.74 -34.77
CA THR A 102 -12.90 -11.19 -34.82
C THR A 102 -12.06 -11.61 -36.04
N ALA A 103 -10.79 -11.97 -35.81
CA ALA A 103 -10.02 -12.95 -36.60
C ALA A 103 -8.71 -13.30 -35.85
N ASP A 104 -8.23 -14.54 -35.98
CA ASP A 104 -7.05 -15.12 -35.33
C ASP A 104 -5.68 -14.55 -35.80
N VAL A 105 -5.67 -13.27 -36.22
CA VAL A 105 -4.48 -12.50 -36.61
C VAL A 105 -4.36 -11.31 -35.67
N TRP A 106 -3.33 -11.30 -34.83
CA TRP A 106 -3.09 -10.23 -33.87
C TRP A 106 -2.41 -9.04 -34.56
N HIS A 107 -3.14 -7.97 -34.84
CA HIS A 107 -2.59 -6.71 -35.33
C HIS A 107 -2.06 -5.86 -34.16
N ILE A 108 -0.73 -5.72 -34.05
CA ILE A 108 -0.08 -4.82 -33.10
C ILE A 108 0.36 -3.57 -33.87
N GLY A 109 -0.38 -2.46 -33.73
CA GLY A 109 0.06 -1.15 -34.22
C GLY A 109 -0.65 -0.54 -35.45
N GLN A 110 -1.88 -0.93 -35.78
CA GLN A 110 -2.70 -0.08 -36.65
C GLN A 110 -4.13 0.06 -36.13
N GLU A 111 -4.42 1.24 -35.58
CA GLU A 111 -5.68 1.96 -35.81
C GLU A 111 -5.40 3.46 -35.61
N GLU A 112 -5.63 4.22 -36.69
CA GLU A 112 -5.10 5.57 -37.00
C GLU A 112 -3.59 5.64 -37.36
N LYS A 113 -3.25 4.92 -38.44
CA LYS A 113 -2.06 4.99 -39.33
C LYS A 113 -0.92 5.97 -38.95
N GLY A 114 0.25 5.42 -38.65
CA GLY A 114 1.54 6.12 -38.63
C GLY A 114 2.07 6.33 -40.05
N TYR A 115 2.06 7.57 -40.54
CA TYR A 115 2.48 7.92 -41.91
C TYR A 115 3.90 8.51 -41.96
N ALA A 116 4.60 8.26 -43.08
CA ALA A 116 5.90 8.85 -43.40
C ALA A 116 5.82 10.38 -43.58
N TRP A 117 6.98 11.05 -43.61
CA TRP A 117 7.09 12.53 -43.49
C TRP A 117 6.26 13.32 -44.52
N SER A 118 6.17 12.88 -45.78
CA SER A 118 5.36 13.51 -46.84
C SER A 118 3.89 13.07 -46.83
N GLU A 119 3.59 11.85 -46.38
CA GLU A 119 2.24 11.29 -46.29
C GLU A 119 1.37 11.99 -45.23
N ARG A 120 1.98 12.57 -44.19
CA ARG A 120 1.28 13.40 -43.18
C ARG A 120 0.73 14.72 -43.73
N LEU A 121 1.21 15.17 -44.89
CA LEU A 121 0.58 16.29 -45.62
C LEU A 121 -0.74 15.85 -46.28
N ILE A 122 -0.97 14.54 -46.39
CA ILE A 122 -2.12 13.92 -47.06
C ILE A 122 -3.08 13.30 -46.03
N TRP A 123 -2.58 12.81 -44.89
CA TRP A 123 -3.35 12.09 -43.87
C TRP A 123 -3.18 12.68 -42.44
N GLY A 124 -4.25 12.64 -41.62
CA GLY A 124 -4.36 13.34 -40.32
C GLY A 124 -3.58 12.75 -39.13
N GLN A 125 -3.59 13.46 -37.98
CA GLN A 125 -2.92 13.07 -36.72
C GLN A 125 -3.69 11.99 -35.93
N GLY A 126 -3.01 10.93 -35.47
CA GLY A 126 -3.54 9.93 -34.53
C GLY A 126 -3.44 10.34 -33.06
N GLN A 127 -4.23 9.70 -32.18
CA GLN A 127 -4.29 9.98 -30.73
C GLN A 127 -3.59 8.93 -29.85
N PRO A 128 -2.92 9.30 -28.74
CA PRO A 128 -2.26 8.34 -27.84
C PRO A 128 -3.17 7.26 -27.22
N SER A 129 -4.49 7.47 -27.20
CA SER A 129 -5.49 6.54 -26.66
C SER A 129 -5.78 5.32 -27.55
N SER A 130 -5.36 5.34 -28.83
CA SER A 130 -5.53 4.20 -29.74
C SER A 130 -4.41 3.16 -29.62
N LEU A 131 -3.27 3.53 -29.03
CA LEU A 131 -2.12 2.64 -28.91
C LEU A 131 -2.32 1.60 -27.79
N ARG A 132 -2.28 0.31 -28.15
CA ARG A 132 -2.39 -0.80 -27.20
C ARG A 132 -1.19 -1.74 -27.27
N ALA A 133 -0.61 -2.03 -26.12
CA ALA A 133 0.32 -3.14 -25.96
C ALA A 133 -0.47 -4.46 -25.94
N VAL A 134 0.09 -5.50 -26.55
CA VAL A 134 -0.51 -6.83 -26.64
C VAL A 134 0.25 -7.79 -25.75
N THR A 135 -0.48 -8.48 -24.88
CA THR A 135 0.10 -9.50 -23.99
C THR A 135 -0.10 -10.89 -24.59
N THR A 136 0.98 -11.65 -24.73
CA THR A 136 0.96 -13.04 -25.20
C THR A 136 1.99 -13.88 -24.45
N THR A 137 1.91 -15.20 -24.56
CA THR A 137 2.84 -16.13 -23.92
C THR A 137 3.52 -16.98 -24.98
N ILE A 138 4.85 -16.87 -25.09
CA ILE A 138 5.67 -17.66 -26.01
C ILE A 138 6.59 -18.55 -25.16
N ARG A 139 6.55 -19.87 -25.36
CA ARG A 139 7.33 -20.87 -24.59
C ARG A 139 7.27 -20.68 -23.06
N GLY A 140 6.10 -20.33 -22.54
CA GLY A 140 5.88 -20.08 -21.10
C GLY A 140 6.41 -18.73 -20.60
N VAL A 141 6.93 -17.87 -21.47
CA VAL A 141 7.37 -16.50 -21.14
C VAL A 141 6.27 -15.51 -21.53
N LYS A 142 5.77 -14.74 -20.55
CA LYS A 142 4.76 -13.70 -20.75
C LYS A 142 5.39 -12.44 -21.33
N LEU A 143 5.04 -12.11 -22.56
CA LEU A 143 5.48 -10.92 -23.27
C LEU A 143 4.35 -9.91 -23.32
N THR A 144 4.66 -8.66 -22.98
CA THR A 144 3.83 -7.49 -23.27
C THR A 144 4.54 -6.71 -24.35
N LEU A 145 4.07 -6.91 -25.58
CA LEU A 145 4.62 -6.39 -26.82
C LEU A 145 4.03 -5.02 -27.11
N ALA A 146 4.86 -4.06 -27.45
CA ALA A 146 4.41 -2.84 -28.14
C ALA A 146 5.31 -2.55 -29.32
N SER A 147 4.75 -1.88 -30.33
CA SER A 147 5.51 -1.43 -31.48
C SER A 147 5.30 0.06 -31.72
N ALA A 148 6.35 0.72 -32.17
CA ALA A 148 6.30 2.06 -32.72
C ALA A 148 7.14 2.07 -33.99
N ILE A 149 6.59 2.64 -35.06
CA ILE A 149 7.16 2.55 -36.40
C ILE A 149 8.00 3.80 -36.69
N CYS A 150 9.27 3.59 -37.08
CA CYS A 150 10.22 4.63 -37.48
C CYS A 150 10.15 5.89 -36.62
N TRP A 151 9.71 7.01 -37.18
CA TRP A 151 9.77 8.33 -36.55
C TRP A 151 8.95 8.42 -35.24
N GLU A 152 7.98 7.52 -35.01
CA GLU A 152 7.18 7.45 -33.78
C GLU A 152 8.05 7.24 -32.55
N ASN A 153 9.18 6.56 -32.73
CA ASN A 153 10.17 6.35 -31.69
C ASN A 153 10.82 7.66 -31.20
N TYR A 154 10.78 8.72 -32.00
CA TYR A 154 11.28 10.04 -31.58
C TYR A 154 10.24 10.82 -30.74
N MET A 155 9.00 10.33 -30.61
CA MET A 155 7.92 11.04 -29.90
C MET A 155 7.84 10.65 -28.42
N PRO A 156 8.25 11.52 -27.48
CA PRO A 156 8.32 11.15 -26.06
C PRO A 156 6.96 10.77 -25.46
N MET A 157 5.88 11.44 -25.84
CA MET A 157 4.54 11.15 -25.33
C MET A 157 3.99 9.80 -25.83
N LEU A 158 4.32 9.41 -27.06
CA LEU A 158 3.95 8.11 -27.62
C LEU A 158 4.65 6.99 -26.84
N ARG A 159 5.96 7.12 -26.66
CA ARG A 159 6.75 6.17 -25.88
C ARG A 159 6.25 6.02 -24.46
N GLN A 160 5.95 7.13 -23.78
CA GLN A 160 5.41 7.11 -22.42
C GLN A 160 4.06 6.37 -22.35
N SER A 161 3.18 6.55 -23.35
CA SER A 161 1.91 5.80 -23.43
C SER A 161 2.16 4.30 -23.51
N LEU A 162 3.13 3.86 -24.31
CA LEU A 162 3.52 2.44 -24.41
C LEU A 162 4.17 1.93 -23.11
N TYR A 163 5.10 2.67 -22.51
CA TYR A 163 5.74 2.26 -21.25
C TYR A 163 4.71 2.06 -20.11
N SER A 164 3.69 2.92 -20.04
CA SER A 164 2.62 2.83 -19.04
C SER A 164 1.81 1.53 -19.12
N GLN A 165 1.86 0.84 -20.26
CA GLN A 165 1.18 -0.42 -20.51
C GLN A 165 2.05 -1.65 -20.15
N ASN A 166 3.14 -1.44 -19.39
CA ASN A 166 3.97 -2.50 -18.83
C ASN A 166 4.76 -3.31 -19.89
N VAL A 167 5.11 -2.67 -21.01
CA VAL A 167 5.84 -3.27 -22.15
C VAL A 167 7.20 -3.82 -21.72
N ASN A 168 7.44 -5.11 -21.96
CA ASN A 168 8.74 -5.76 -21.67
C ASN A 168 9.51 -6.10 -22.95
N LEU A 169 8.85 -6.11 -24.12
CA LEU A 169 9.48 -6.23 -25.44
C LEU A 169 8.93 -5.12 -26.35
N TYR A 170 9.84 -4.27 -26.83
CA TYR A 170 9.53 -3.12 -27.66
C TYR A 170 10.06 -3.33 -29.08
N LEU A 171 9.18 -3.23 -30.06
CA LEU A 171 9.47 -3.49 -31.47
C LEU A 171 9.56 -2.17 -32.24
N ALA A 172 10.73 -1.86 -32.78
CA ALA A 172 11.02 -0.63 -33.50
C ALA A 172 11.42 -0.93 -34.96
N PRO A 173 10.48 -1.37 -35.82
CA PRO A 173 10.75 -1.45 -37.25
C PRO A 173 10.96 -0.03 -37.80
N THR A 174 11.96 0.14 -38.66
CA THR A 174 12.32 1.45 -39.18
C THR A 174 12.90 1.36 -40.58
N ALA A 175 12.86 2.46 -41.30
CA ALA A 175 13.72 2.69 -42.46
C ALA A 175 14.83 3.70 -42.16
N ASP A 176 14.99 4.19 -40.92
CA ASP A 176 15.91 5.27 -40.56
C ASP A 176 17.35 4.78 -40.33
N GLY A 177 18.19 4.81 -41.37
CA GLY A 177 19.61 4.44 -41.29
C GLY A 177 20.57 5.52 -40.77
N ARG A 178 20.10 6.54 -40.02
CA ARG A 178 20.97 7.58 -39.45
C ARG A 178 21.67 7.12 -38.17
N ASP A 179 22.88 7.61 -37.92
CA ASP A 179 23.68 7.29 -36.72
C ASP A 179 22.97 7.64 -35.40
N THR A 180 22.01 8.57 -35.42
CA THR A 180 21.21 8.94 -34.24
C THR A 180 20.21 7.87 -33.78
N TRP A 181 19.92 6.87 -34.61
CA TRP A 181 18.90 5.86 -34.33
C TRP A 181 19.30 4.91 -33.20
N VAL A 182 20.54 4.40 -33.21
CA VAL A 182 21.01 3.46 -32.17
C VAL A 182 21.02 4.11 -30.76
N PRO A 183 21.54 5.34 -30.57
CA PRO A 183 21.41 6.07 -29.30
C PRO A 183 19.95 6.24 -28.83
N LEU A 184 19.01 6.46 -29.75
CA LEU A 184 17.59 6.53 -29.43
C LEU A 184 17.09 5.19 -28.89
N MET A 185 17.36 4.08 -29.58
CA MET A 185 16.94 2.75 -29.13
C MET A 185 17.50 2.39 -27.74
N ARG A 186 18.75 2.80 -27.45
CA ARG A 186 19.35 2.64 -26.10
C ARG A 186 18.58 3.43 -25.06
N THR A 187 18.18 4.66 -25.39
CA THR A 187 17.37 5.51 -24.52
C THR A 187 16.01 4.87 -24.27
N ILE A 188 15.35 4.36 -25.31
CA ILE A 188 14.05 3.68 -25.19
C ILE A 188 14.13 2.45 -24.28
N ALA A 189 15.17 1.64 -24.44
CA ALA A 189 15.38 0.46 -23.61
C ALA A 189 15.58 0.81 -22.14
N CYS A 190 16.36 1.87 -21.86
CA CYS A 190 16.57 2.39 -20.50
C CYS A 190 15.31 3.03 -19.89
N GLU A 191 14.54 3.80 -20.66
CA GLU A 191 13.32 4.46 -20.20
C GLU A 191 12.19 3.45 -19.92
N GLY A 192 11.95 2.51 -20.84
CA GLY A 192 10.88 1.51 -20.75
C GLY A 192 11.26 0.29 -19.91
N ARG A 193 12.55 0.12 -19.59
CA ARG A 193 13.11 -1.10 -18.97
C ARG A 193 12.63 -2.37 -19.67
N CYS A 194 12.71 -2.32 -21.00
CA CYS A 194 12.26 -3.36 -21.90
C CYS A 194 13.40 -3.74 -22.85
N VAL A 195 13.31 -4.95 -23.39
CA VAL A 195 14.18 -5.36 -24.51
C VAL A 195 13.69 -4.62 -25.75
N VAL A 196 14.59 -4.00 -26.51
CA VAL A 196 14.25 -3.30 -27.76
C VAL A 196 14.80 -4.09 -28.95
N LEU A 197 13.92 -4.48 -29.87
CA LEU A 197 14.27 -5.04 -31.18
C LEU A 197 14.10 -3.94 -32.22
N SER A 198 15.17 -3.58 -32.93
CA SER A 198 15.16 -2.55 -33.97
C SER A 198 15.55 -3.16 -35.31
N ALA A 199 14.59 -3.31 -36.22
CA ALA A 199 14.80 -3.83 -37.57
C ALA A 199 14.86 -2.70 -38.60
N ASN A 200 15.96 -2.63 -39.36
CA ASN A 200 16.19 -1.59 -40.36
C ASN A 200 16.43 -2.22 -41.74
N GLN A 201 16.09 -1.49 -42.80
CA GLN A 201 16.40 -1.87 -44.17
C GLN A 201 17.82 -1.42 -44.55
N CYS A 202 18.56 -2.30 -45.23
CA CYS A 202 19.80 -1.94 -45.91
C CYS A 202 19.59 -2.09 -47.42
N MET A 203 19.75 -0.99 -48.17
CA MET A 203 19.34 -0.92 -49.57
C MET A 203 20.33 -0.11 -50.38
N ARG A 204 20.86 -0.70 -51.46
CA ARG A 204 21.63 0.00 -52.50
C ARG A 204 20.74 0.74 -53.47
N ARG A 205 21.28 1.77 -54.13
CA ARG A 205 20.57 2.55 -55.16
C ARG A 205 20.12 1.68 -56.35
N SER A 206 20.84 0.59 -56.64
CA SER A 206 20.47 -0.42 -57.65
C SER A 206 19.20 -1.19 -57.34
N ASN A 207 18.85 -1.30 -56.06
CA ASN A 207 17.74 -2.15 -55.60
C ASN A 207 16.44 -1.35 -55.42
N LEU A 208 16.44 -0.05 -55.75
CA LEU A 208 15.24 0.78 -55.70
C LEU A 208 14.20 0.29 -56.73
N PRO A 209 12.91 0.27 -56.35
CA PRO A 209 11.83 -0.01 -57.28
C PRO A 209 11.88 0.86 -58.55
N ARG A 210 11.52 0.27 -59.70
CA ARG A 210 11.61 0.94 -61.02
C ARG A 210 10.78 2.22 -61.10
N TRP A 211 9.65 2.28 -60.38
CA TRP A 211 8.78 3.46 -60.29
C TRP A 211 9.38 4.62 -59.48
N ILE A 212 10.45 4.38 -58.71
CA ILE A 212 11.22 5.43 -58.01
C ILE A 212 12.31 6.01 -58.92
N THR A 213 12.96 5.17 -59.75
CA THR A 213 14.13 5.56 -60.55
C THR A 213 13.82 6.16 -61.92
N GLY A 214 12.57 6.08 -62.39
CA GLY A 214 12.06 6.84 -63.54
C GLY A 214 12.59 6.44 -64.93
N LYS A 215 13.24 5.27 -65.07
CA LYS A 215 13.66 4.75 -66.39
C LYS A 215 12.57 3.83 -66.97
N GLY A 216 11.63 4.42 -67.69
CA GLY A 216 10.64 3.74 -68.54
C GLY A 216 10.47 4.53 -69.84
N GLU A 217 10.37 3.81 -70.96
CA GLU A 217 10.41 4.30 -72.34
C GLU A 217 9.37 5.38 -72.65
N SER A 218 9.79 6.32 -73.49
CA SER A 218 8.96 7.37 -74.07
C SER A 218 7.90 6.78 -75.01
N GLU A 219 6.62 6.95 -74.67
CA GLU A 219 5.55 7.04 -75.66
C GLU A 219 4.85 8.40 -75.55
N GLN A 220 4.69 9.02 -76.72
CA GLN A 220 4.33 10.41 -76.93
C GLN A 220 2.85 10.69 -76.62
N GLY A 221 2.58 11.77 -75.89
CA GLY A 221 1.24 12.35 -75.75
C GLY A 221 1.32 13.82 -75.35
N HIS A 222 1.09 14.71 -76.31
CA HIS A 222 1.11 16.17 -76.14
C HIS A 222 0.09 16.68 -75.11
N ALA A 223 0.51 17.58 -74.21
CA ALA A 223 -0.32 18.69 -73.74
C ALA A 223 0.54 19.83 -73.16
N ASN A 224 0.44 21.01 -73.78
CA ASN A 224 1.08 22.28 -73.40
C ASN A 224 0.60 22.81 -72.04
N GLY A 225 1.53 23.28 -71.21
CA GLY A 225 1.24 24.15 -70.07
C GLY A 225 2.49 24.50 -69.27
N GLN A 226 3.04 25.71 -69.45
CA GLN A 226 4.16 26.24 -68.66
C GLN A 226 3.75 26.52 -67.20
N PRO A 227 4.54 26.08 -66.18
CA PRO A 227 4.44 26.58 -64.81
C PRO A 227 5.40 27.77 -64.55
N PRO A 228 5.11 28.62 -63.54
CA PRO A 228 5.67 29.97 -63.42
C PRO A 228 7.06 30.02 -62.75
N ALA A 229 7.73 31.18 -62.90
CA ALA A 229 9.10 31.44 -62.46
C ALA A 229 9.31 31.35 -60.92
N PRO A 230 10.52 30.99 -60.44
CA PRO A 230 10.80 30.79 -59.02
C PRO A 230 11.00 32.11 -58.27
N ARG A 231 10.48 32.19 -57.03
CA ARG A 231 10.76 33.29 -56.09
C ARG A 231 12.08 33.05 -55.34
N LEU A 232 12.93 34.07 -55.28
CA LEU A 232 14.23 34.09 -54.58
C LEU A 232 14.09 34.04 -53.03
N ARG A 233 14.99 33.31 -52.37
CA ARG A 233 15.05 33.05 -50.91
C ARG A 233 15.74 34.21 -50.16
N ARG A 234 15.37 34.46 -48.89
CA ARG A 234 15.91 35.55 -48.03
C ARG A 234 17.36 35.27 -47.59
N LYS A 235 18.22 36.30 -47.54
CA LYS A 235 19.61 36.20 -47.06
C LYS A 235 19.69 35.96 -45.55
N SER A 236 20.58 35.08 -45.15
CA SER A 236 20.97 34.69 -43.79
C SER A 236 22.49 34.82 -43.64
N THR A 237 23.00 34.91 -42.41
CA THR A 237 24.44 34.87 -42.13
C THR A 237 24.73 33.84 -41.04
N ILE A 238 25.90 33.23 -41.08
CA ILE A 238 26.32 32.22 -40.10
C ILE A 238 27.24 32.89 -39.06
N THR A 239 27.00 32.65 -37.78
CA THR A 239 27.90 33.12 -36.70
C THR A 239 29.19 32.30 -36.66
N GLU A 240 30.24 32.77 -35.98
CA GLU A 240 31.51 32.03 -35.87
C GLU A 240 31.34 30.61 -35.28
N ASP A 241 30.30 30.39 -34.47
CA ASP A 241 29.94 29.08 -33.91
C ASP A 241 29.13 28.18 -34.89
N GLY A 242 28.92 28.60 -36.13
CA GLY A 242 28.32 27.77 -37.18
C GLY A 242 26.78 27.75 -37.23
N HIS A 243 26.10 28.69 -36.58
CA HIS A 243 24.64 28.79 -36.63
C HIS A 243 24.13 29.87 -37.59
N GLU A 244 23.17 29.52 -38.45
CA GLU A 244 22.58 30.41 -39.45
C GLU A 244 21.46 31.28 -38.84
N ILE A 245 21.64 32.61 -38.89
CA ILE A 245 20.68 33.61 -38.42
C ILE A 245 20.14 34.39 -39.62
N VAL A 246 18.80 34.48 -39.72
CA VAL A 246 18.10 35.24 -40.76
C VAL A 246 17.96 36.70 -40.32
N LEU A 247 18.55 37.64 -41.05
CA LEU A 247 18.49 39.06 -40.72
C LEU A 247 17.16 39.69 -41.18
N PRO A 248 16.52 40.56 -40.37
CA PRO A 248 15.38 41.36 -40.82
C PRO A 248 15.84 42.42 -41.83
N ARG A 249 14.98 42.70 -42.81
CA ARG A 249 15.29 43.49 -44.02
C ARG A 249 15.58 44.96 -43.67
N SER A 250 16.82 45.43 -43.86
CA SER A 250 17.07 46.87 -44.07
C SER A 250 16.74 47.23 -45.53
N GLN A 251 16.26 48.46 -45.74
CA GLN A 251 15.54 48.84 -46.95
C GLN A 251 16.40 49.16 -48.18
N ASP A 252 17.72 48.99 -48.13
CA ASP A 252 18.59 49.39 -49.24
C ASP A 252 19.69 48.34 -49.48
N ALA A 253 19.66 47.74 -50.67
CA ALA A 253 20.83 47.39 -51.49
C ALA A 253 20.47 46.28 -52.49
N ALA A 254 20.11 46.73 -53.70
CA ALA A 254 20.06 45.92 -54.91
C ALA A 254 21.45 45.94 -55.55
N SER A 255 22.15 44.80 -55.56
CA SER A 255 23.22 44.43 -56.51
C SER A 255 24.01 43.24 -55.98
N GLY A 256 24.03 42.12 -56.71
CA GLY A 256 24.91 40.98 -56.42
C GLY A 256 24.53 39.78 -57.27
N GLU A 257 25.45 39.37 -58.14
CA GLU A 257 25.36 38.25 -59.07
C GLU A 257 24.97 36.91 -58.41
N PRO A 258 24.39 35.96 -59.18
CA PRO A 258 24.11 34.62 -58.67
C PRO A 258 25.42 33.88 -58.40
N VAL A 259 25.76 33.76 -57.11
CA VAL A 259 26.84 32.91 -56.63
C VAL A 259 26.50 31.47 -57.01
N ARG A 260 27.43 30.79 -57.69
CA ARG A 260 27.42 29.34 -57.89
C ARG A 260 27.27 28.68 -56.53
N ASP A 261 26.10 28.10 -56.26
CA ASP A 261 25.98 27.09 -55.20
C ASP A 261 26.94 25.97 -55.57
N SER A 262 28.01 25.85 -54.79
CA SER A 262 28.80 24.65 -54.70
C SER A 262 27.85 23.53 -54.32
N ALA A 263 27.49 22.74 -55.32
CA ALA A 263 26.93 21.41 -55.13
C ALA A 263 27.68 20.76 -53.96
N ALA A 264 26.93 20.37 -52.93
CA ALA A 264 27.41 19.34 -52.03
C ALA A 264 27.88 18.20 -52.95
N THR A 265 29.19 17.96 -52.91
CA THR A 265 29.83 16.85 -53.59
C THR A 265 29.00 15.61 -53.32
N GLU A 266 28.40 15.06 -54.37
CA GLU A 266 27.91 13.69 -54.39
C GLU A 266 29.12 12.77 -54.12
N ASP A 267 29.46 12.57 -52.85
CA ASP A 267 29.98 11.27 -52.48
C ASP A 267 28.79 10.32 -52.64
N ALA A 268 28.76 9.69 -53.81
CA ALA A 268 27.78 8.70 -54.20
C ALA A 268 27.94 7.47 -53.28
N SER A 269 27.41 7.56 -52.05
CA SER A 269 27.26 6.39 -51.20
C SER A 269 26.35 5.41 -51.93
N GLU A 270 26.89 4.23 -52.24
CA GLU A 270 26.19 3.17 -52.96
C GLU A 270 24.86 2.78 -52.29
N PHE A 271 24.79 2.94 -50.96
CA PHE A 271 23.64 2.69 -50.13
C PHE A 271 22.71 3.91 -50.01
N VAL A 272 21.43 3.67 -50.26
CA VAL A 272 20.30 4.57 -50.00
C VAL A 272 19.85 4.45 -48.54
N SER A 273 20.04 3.28 -47.92
CA SER A 273 19.98 3.06 -46.47
C SER A 273 21.07 2.07 -46.08
N ARG A 274 21.85 2.37 -45.05
CA ARG A 274 23.00 1.56 -44.60
C ARG A 274 22.60 0.46 -43.60
N GLY A 275 21.33 0.36 -43.24
CA GLY A 275 20.88 -0.54 -42.16
C GLY A 275 21.04 0.09 -40.77
N GLY A 276 21.51 -0.69 -39.81
CA GLY A 276 21.63 -0.30 -38.40
C GLY A 276 20.76 -1.13 -37.46
N SER A 277 20.33 -2.32 -37.90
CA SER A 277 19.50 -3.23 -37.11
C SER A 277 20.22 -3.66 -35.84
N CYS A 278 19.54 -3.65 -34.68
CA CYS A 278 20.14 -3.99 -33.40
C CYS A 278 19.13 -4.54 -32.38
N VAL A 279 19.65 -5.20 -31.35
CA VAL A 279 18.91 -5.67 -30.17
C VAL A 279 19.52 -5.04 -28.94
N ILE A 280 18.71 -4.49 -28.05
CA ILE A 280 19.17 -3.72 -26.90
C ILE A 280 18.53 -4.24 -25.60
N SER A 281 19.34 -4.36 -24.56
CA SER A 281 18.93 -4.78 -23.22
C SER A 281 18.16 -3.68 -22.47
N PRO A 282 17.38 -4.04 -21.44
CA PRO A 282 16.71 -3.07 -20.54
C PRO A 282 17.64 -2.08 -19.81
N SER A 283 18.95 -2.35 -19.82
CA SER A 283 19.99 -1.47 -19.27
C SER A 283 20.65 -0.57 -20.33
N GLY A 284 20.18 -0.62 -21.59
CA GLY A 284 20.71 0.15 -22.70
C GLY A 284 22.00 -0.40 -23.31
N ASN A 285 22.36 -1.66 -23.03
CA ASN A 285 23.49 -2.34 -23.66
C ASN A 285 23.05 -2.95 -24.99
N VAL A 286 23.86 -2.81 -26.03
CA VAL A 286 23.58 -3.47 -27.31
C VAL A 286 23.94 -4.96 -27.16
N LEU A 287 22.94 -5.82 -27.29
CA LEU A 287 23.08 -7.28 -27.18
C LEU A 287 23.48 -7.92 -28.51
N ALA A 288 22.99 -7.37 -29.63
CA ALA A 288 23.37 -7.77 -30.99
C ALA A 288 23.28 -6.58 -31.96
N GLY A 289 24.17 -6.51 -32.95
CA GLY A 289 24.30 -5.36 -33.87
C GLY A 289 25.11 -4.18 -33.28
N PRO A 290 25.00 -2.95 -33.83
CA PRO A 290 24.23 -2.60 -35.03
C PRO A 290 24.86 -3.17 -36.31
N LEU A 291 24.03 -3.62 -37.23
CA LEU A 291 24.47 -4.19 -38.50
C LEU A 291 24.47 -3.14 -39.62
N TRP A 292 25.65 -2.77 -40.12
CA TRP A 292 25.81 -1.74 -41.15
C TRP A 292 26.28 -2.33 -42.47
N ASP A 293 25.80 -1.76 -43.58
CA ASP A 293 26.25 -2.03 -44.95
C ASP A 293 26.10 -3.51 -45.41
N GLU A 294 25.22 -4.28 -44.76
CA GLU A 294 24.89 -5.67 -45.08
C GLU A 294 23.40 -5.78 -45.46
N GLU A 295 23.09 -6.22 -46.68
CA GLU A 295 21.73 -6.16 -47.26
C GLU A 295 20.75 -7.19 -46.69
N ASP A 296 21.24 -8.40 -46.34
CA ASP A 296 20.44 -9.55 -45.91
C ASP A 296 21.04 -10.25 -44.68
N GLY A 297 21.11 -9.51 -43.57
CA GLY A 297 21.68 -10.00 -42.31
C GLY A 297 20.63 -10.48 -41.31
N LEU A 298 20.97 -11.50 -40.52
CA LEU A 298 20.12 -12.01 -39.43
C LEU A 298 20.88 -11.95 -38.10
N LEU A 299 20.46 -11.05 -37.22
CA LEU A 299 20.98 -10.96 -35.85
C LEU A 299 20.11 -11.81 -34.94
N SER A 300 20.71 -12.67 -34.10
CA SER A 300 19.97 -13.45 -33.10
C SER A 300 20.66 -13.40 -31.73
N VAL A 301 19.89 -13.36 -30.65
CA VAL A 301 20.41 -13.34 -29.29
C VAL A 301 19.42 -13.96 -28.30
N GLU A 302 19.93 -14.65 -27.28
CA GLU A 302 19.13 -15.12 -26.15
C GLU A 302 18.98 -14.01 -25.13
N VAL A 303 17.74 -13.76 -24.69
CA VAL A 303 17.41 -12.66 -23.78
C VAL A 303 16.62 -13.17 -22.60
N ASP A 304 17.08 -12.86 -21.38
CA ASP A 304 16.36 -13.13 -20.13
C ASP A 304 15.37 -11.99 -19.84
N PHE A 305 14.08 -12.27 -19.95
CA PHE A 305 13.03 -11.28 -19.68
C PHE A 305 12.90 -10.93 -18.19
N GLU A 306 13.52 -11.68 -17.27
CA GLU A 306 13.64 -11.23 -15.88
C GLU A 306 14.48 -9.96 -15.75
N ASP A 307 15.38 -9.66 -16.69
CA ASP A 307 16.16 -8.40 -16.68
C ASP A 307 15.28 -7.17 -16.82
N CYS A 308 14.11 -7.27 -17.47
CA CYS A 308 13.13 -6.19 -17.52
C CYS A 308 12.57 -5.89 -16.12
N LEU A 309 12.24 -6.93 -15.36
CA LEU A 309 11.76 -6.81 -13.98
C LEU A 309 12.84 -6.26 -13.06
N ARG A 310 14.09 -6.76 -13.19
CA ARG A 310 15.25 -6.25 -12.44
C ARG A 310 15.50 -4.77 -12.76
N GLY A 311 15.39 -4.38 -14.02
CA GLY A 311 15.54 -2.99 -14.47
C GLY A 311 14.46 -2.05 -13.93
N ARG A 312 13.20 -2.51 -13.83
CA ARG A 312 12.10 -1.71 -13.25
C ARG A 312 12.23 -1.51 -11.75
N LEU A 313 12.86 -2.45 -11.03
CA LEU A 313 13.19 -2.27 -9.61
C LEU A 313 14.25 -1.18 -9.39
N ASP A 314 15.11 -0.92 -10.38
CA ASP A 314 16.12 0.14 -10.35
C ASP A 314 15.50 1.50 -10.73
N LEU A 315 14.71 1.55 -11.80
CA LEU A 315 14.01 2.75 -12.24
C LEU A 315 12.72 2.39 -12.97
N ASP A 316 11.56 2.77 -12.42
CA ASP A 316 10.27 2.67 -13.10
C ASP A 316 9.74 4.07 -13.43
N VAL A 317 9.86 4.46 -14.70
CA VAL A 317 9.43 5.77 -15.22
C VAL A 317 7.89 5.86 -15.30
N ALA A 318 7.18 4.72 -15.26
CA ALA A 318 5.73 4.64 -15.14
C ALA A 318 5.24 4.68 -13.68
N GLY A 319 6.12 4.76 -12.67
CA GLY A 319 5.69 5.12 -11.31
C GLY A 319 4.82 4.07 -10.59
N SER A 320 5.11 2.78 -10.75
CA SER A 320 4.52 1.69 -9.97
C SER A 320 5.05 1.70 -8.52
N TYR A 321 4.76 2.76 -7.77
CA TYR A 321 5.11 2.85 -6.35
C TYR A 321 4.30 1.85 -5.50
N SER A 322 4.81 1.54 -4.30
CA SER A 322 4.23 0.62 -3.31
C SER A 322 2.73 0.86 -3.05
N ARG A 323 1.88 0.13 -3.78
CA ARG A 323 0.41 0.10 -3.64
C ARG A 323 -0.02 -1.35 -3.38
N PRO A 324 0.39 -1.97 -2.27
CA PRO A 324 0.16 -3.39 -2.06
C PRO A 324 -1.34 -3.71 -2.06
N ARG A 325 -2.22 -2.79 -1.62
CA ARG A 325 -3.67 -3.05 -1.67
C ARG A 325 -4.29 -3.12 -3.07
N THR A 326 -3.60 -2.62 -4.09
CA THR A 326 -4.06 -2.69 -5.48
C THR A 326 -3.73 -4.05 -6.09
N PHE A 327 -2.59 -4.63 -5.72
CA PHE A 327 -2.01 -5.81 -6.39
C PHE A 327 -2.00 -7.08 -5.55
N LEU A 328 -2.20 -6.98 -4.23
CA LEU A 328 -2.17 -8.15 -3.35
C LEU A 328 -3.42 -8.99 -3.54
N GLU A 329 -3.25 -10.17 -4.13
CA GLU A 329 -4.32 -11.15 -4.34
C GLU A 329 -4.89 -11.72 -3.04
N SER A 330 -4.18 -11.58 -1.94
CA SER A 330 -4.64 -12.04 -0.63
C SER A 330 -5.84 -11.24 -0.13
N LEU A 331 -6.13 -10.10 -0.76
CA LEU A 331 -7.31 -9.27 -0.52
C LEU A 331 -8.45 -9.70 -1.44
N ARG A 332 -9.67 -9.65 -0.93
CA ARG A 332 -10.87 -9.83 -1.76
C ARG A 332 -10.96 -8.69 -2.79
N GLU A 333 -11.60 -8.93 -3.93
CA GLU A 333 -11.82 -7.90 -4.95
C GLU A 333 -12.46 -6.63 -4.38
N GLU A 334 -13.38 -6.78 -3.42
CA GLU A 334 -14.04 -5.67 -2.72
C GLU A 334 -13.14 -4.89 -1.72
N GLU A 335 -12.00 -5.45 -1.34
CA GLU A 335 -11.01 -4.84 -0.43
C GLU A 335 -9.85 -4.20 -1.23
N LYS A 336 -9.73 -4.52 -2.53
CA LYS A 336 -8.68 -3.97 -3.41
C LYS A 336 -8.95 -2.49 -3.72
N SER A 337 -7.88 -1.72 -3.83
CA SER A 337 -7.97 -0.32 -4.23
C SER A 337 -7.94 -0.17 -5.75
N SER A 338 -8.68 0.81 -6.27
CA SER A 338 -8.65 1.15 -7.69
C SER A 338 -7.23 1.44 -8.16
N ARG A 339 -6.85 0.91 -9.32
CA ARG A 339 -5.55 1.22 -9.94
C ARG A 339 -5.48 2.72 -10.25
N LEU A 340 -4.41 3.35 -9.77
CA LEU A 340 -4.12 4.75 -10.05
C LEU A 340 -3.38 4.88 -11.39
N PRO A 341 -3.52 6.00 -12.12
CA PRO A 341 -2.70 6.31 -13.28
C PRO A 341 -1.22 6.31 -12.93
N ASP A 342 -0.44 5.75 -13.83
CA ASP A 342 0.99 5.49 -13.72
C ASP A 342 1.80 6.72 -14.23
N GLU A 343 1.29 7.92 -13.94
CA GLU A 343 1.93 9.21 -14.23
C GLU A 343 2.44 9.85 -12.93
N ARG A 344 3.58 10.56 -12.96
CA ARG A 344 4.22 11.19 -11.78
C ARG A 344 3.27 12.03 -10.91
N ILE A 345 2.32 12.73 -11.52
CA ILE A 345 1.32 13.57 -10.85
C ILE A 345 -0.12 13.11 -11.16
N GLY A 346 -0.32 12.22 -12.15
CA GLY A 346 -1.65 11.78 -12.58
C GLY A 346 -2.43 11.01 -11.51
N TRP A 347 -1.76 10.50 -10.46
CA TRP A 347 -2.41 9.94 -9.29
C TRP A 347 -3.16 10.98 -8.43
N LEU A 348 -2.79 12.27 -8.50
CA LEU A 348 -3.35 13.31 -7.64
C LEU A 348 -4.82 13.59 -7.96
N LYS A 349 -5.19 13.57 -9.24
CA LYS A 349 -6.58 13.79 -9.69
C LYS A 349 -7.54 12.71 -9.17
N PRO A 350 -7.32 11.40 -9.42
CA PRO A 350 -8.13 10.35 -8.83
C PRO A 350 -8.05 10.34 -7.31
N PHE A 351 -6.87 10.53 -6.70
CA PHE A 351 -6.77 10.64 -5.24
C PHE A 351 -7.62 11.76 -4.65
N ARG A 352 -7.65 12.94 -5.26
CA ARG A 352 -8.50 14.06 -4.81
C ARG A 352 -9.99 13.78 -5.04
N ASN A 353 -10.32 13.10 -6.13
CA ASN A 353 -11.72 12.82 -6.51
C ASN A 353 -12.34 11.70 -5.69
N THR A 354 -11.57 10.67 -5.30
CA THR A 354 -12.01 9.60 -4.40
C THR A 354 -12.54 10.22 -3.11
N GLN A 355 -13.68 9.76 -2.59
CA GLN A 355 -14.22 10.30 -1.35
C GLN A 355 -13.69 9.54 -0.14
N ASP A 356 -13.74 10.13 1.07
CA ASP A 356 -13.26 9.47 2.29
C ASP A 356 -14.09 8.21 2.59
N GLU A 357 -15.36 8.20 2.17
CA GLU A 357 -16.30 7.06 2.22
C GLU A 357 -15.77 5.83 1.47
N TYR A 358 -14.84 6.00 0.52
CA TYR A 358 -14.18 4.86 -0.14
C TYR A 358 -13.54 3.92 0.88
N VAL A 359 -12.93 4.48 1.94
CA VAL A 359 -12.28 3.71 3.02
C VAL A 359 -13.29 2.96 3.88
N LEU A 360 -14.47 3.54 4.12
CA LEU A 360 -15.56 2.87 4.83
C LEU A 360 -15.98 1.61 4.08
N ASN A 361 -16.05 1.70 2.75
CA ASN A 361 -16.51 0.61 1.91
C ASN A 361 -15.40 -0.44 1.74
N HIS A 362 -14.16 -0.06 1.41
CA HIS A 362 -13.12 -1.04 1.03
C HIS A 362 -12.19 -1.47 2.17
N GLN A 363 -12.30 -0.90 3.38
CA GLN A 363 -11.39 -1.23 4.49
C GLN A 363 -12.13 -1.54 5.79
N SER A 364 -12.53 -0.52 6.55
CA SER A 364 -13.35 -0.70 7.75
C SER A 364 -13.90 0.63 8.28
N LEU A 365 -14.89 0.53 9.18
CA LEU A 365 -15.45 1.67 9.91
C LEU A 365 -14.38 2.47 10.68
N ASP A 366 -13.45 1.78 11.35
CA ASP A 366 -12.38 2.43 12.12
C ASP A 366 -11.41 3.25 11.25
N GLY A 367 -11.07 2.75 10.05
CA GLY A 367 -10.24 3.48 9.10
C GLY A 367 -10.88 4.78 8.67
N TYR A 368 -12.18 4.74 8.33
CA TYR A 368 -12.95 5.92 7.98
C TYR A 368 -13.04 6.93 9.14
N LEU A 369 -13.37 6.46 10.34
CA LEU A 369 -13.50 7.32 11.52
C LEU A 369 -12.17 7.97 11.92
N TYR A 370 -11.04 7.30 11.69
CA TYR A 370 -9.73 7.87 11.90
C TYR A 370 -9.40 9.02 10.92
N LEU A 371 -9.70 8.87 9.62
CA LEU A 371 -9.56 9.97 8.67
C LEU A 371 -10.47 11.15 9.02
N ARG A 372 -11.69 10.83 9.45
CA ARG A 372 -12.65 11.83 9.90
C ARG A 372 -12.20 12.55 11.16
N PHE A 373 -11.58 11.85 12.12
CA PHE A 373 -10.94 12.45 13.29
C PHE A 373 -9.92 13.52 12.90
N LEU A 374 -8.95 13.17 12.04
CA LEU A 374 -7.91 14.11 11.61
C LEU A 374 -8.51 15.33 10.91
N LYS A 375 -9.45 15.10 9.99
CA LYS A 375 -10.16 16.15 9.27
C LYS A 375 -10.94 17.08 10.21
N MET A 376 -11.64 16.51 11.20
CA MET A 376 -12.37 17.28 12.22
C MET A 376 -11.42 18.15 13.03
N VAL A 377 -10.28 17.63 13.49
CA VAL A 377 -9.28 18.41 14.22
C VAL A 377 -8.71 19.53 13.35
N THR A 378 -8.41 19.27 12.06
CA THR A 378 -7.99 20.32 11.12
C THR A 378 -9.03 21.43 11.01
N ILE A 379 -10.32 21.09 10.92
CA ILE A 379 -11.42 22.06 10.86
C ILE A 379 -11.53 22.85 12.17
N ILE A 380 -11.41 22.20 13.33
CA ILE A 380 -11.42 22.88 14.64
C ILE A 380 -10.28 23.91 14.70
N CYS A 381 -9.06 23.55 14.29
CA CYS A 381 -7.93 24.46 14.29
C CYS A 381 -8.14 25.64 13.32
N PHE A 382 -8.64 25.37 12.11
CA PHE A 382 -8.92 26.39 11.10
C PHE A 382 -9.98 27.39 11.56
N LEU A 383 -11.12 26.90 12.08
CA LEU A 383 -12.17 27.76 12.64
C LEU A 383 -11.66 28.53 13.86
N GLY A 384 -10.78 27.91 14.65
CA GLY A 384 -10.03 28.56 15.71
C GLY A 384 -9.28 29.78 15.19
N CYS A 385 -8.48 29.64 14.13
CA CYS A 385 -7.78 30.77 13.51
C CYS A 385 -8.74 31.88 13.08
N CYS A 386 -9.89 31.54 12.46
CA CYS A 386 -10.88 32.51 12.03
C CYS A 386 -11.51 33.29 13.20
N ILE A 387 -11.56 32.71 14.40
CA ILE A 387 -12.13 33.34 15.60
C ILE A 387 -11.05 34.11 16.37
N THR A 388 -9.89 33.50 16.58
CA THR A 388 -8.85 34.03 17.46
C THR A 388 -7.99 35.09 16.77
N PHE A 389 -7.64 34.94 15.49
CA PHE A 389 -6.68 35.85 14.84
C PHE A 389 -7.25 37.27 14.69
N PRO A 390 -8.49 37.49 14.22
CA PRO A 390 -9.00 38.85 14.00
C PRO A 390 -9.12 39.67 15.30
N VAL A 391 -9.31 39.01 16.44
CA VAL A 391 -9.52 39.68 17.73
C VAL A 391 -8.24 39.69 18.56
N LEU A 392 -7.60 38.54 18.75
CA LEU A 392 -6.47 38.42 19.68
C LEU A 392 -5.17 38.94 19.10
N PHE A 393 -4.92 38.88 17.79
CA PHE A 393 -3.69 39.46 17.23
C PHE A 393 -3.61 40.98 17.41
N PRO A 394 -4.64 41.79 17.06
CA PRO A 394 -4.60 43.23 17.32
C PRO A 394 -4.51 43.55 18.82
N VAL A 395 -5.25 42.81 19.67
CA VAL A 395 -5.26 43.02 21.13
C VAL A 395 -3.90 42.73 21.75
N ASN A 396 -3.22 41.68 21.32
CA ASN A 396 -1.90 41.28 21.83
C ASN A 396 -0.79 42.16 21.28
N ALA A 397 -0.81 42.44 19.97
CA ALA A 397 0.22 43.26 19.33
C ALA A 397 0.31 44.68 19.91
N THR A 398 -0.83 45.24 20.34
CA THR A 398 -0.92 46.57 20.95
C THR A 398 -0.87 46.55 22.49
N GLY A 399 -0.48 45.41 23.10
CA GLY A 399 -0.50 45.18 24.55
C GLY A 399 0.65 45.81 25.36
N ASP A 400 1.65 46.41 24.70
CA ASP A 400 2.78 47.14 25.31
C ASP A 400 3.63 46.34 26.33
N GLY A 401 3.65 44.99 26.22
CA GLY A 401 4.39 44.09 27.10
C GLY A 401 5.87 43.87 26.75
N ALA A 402 6.42 44.71 25.87
CA ALA A 402 7.81 44.69 25.39
C ALA A 402 8.33 43.35 24.83
N GLN A 403 7.43 42.43 24.43
CA GLN A 403 7.81 41.18 23.77
C GLN A 403 8.15 41.44 22.29
N LYS A 404 9.06 40.63 21.73
CA LYS A 404 9.51 40.73 20.33
C LYS A 404 9.17 39.46 19.54
N GLU A 405 9.33 39.53 18.23
CA GLU A 405 9.14 38.40 17.31
C GLU A 405 7.74 37.78 17.39
N LEU A 406 7.63 36.45 17.47
CA LEU A 406 6.36 35.73 17.52
C LEU A 406 5.62 35.94 18.86
N ASP A 407 6.36 36.23 19.94
CA ASP A 407 5.79 36.42 21.27
C ASP A 407 4.98 37.73 21.37
N LEU A 408 5.22 38.69 20.46
CA LEU A 408 4.41 39.91 20.30
C LEU A 408 2.91 39.60 20.09
N LEU A 409 2.61 38.50 19.39
CA LEU A 409 1.24 38.09 19.06
C LEU A 409 0.60 37.21 20.14
N SER A 410 1.34 36.93 21.21
CA SER A 410 0.91 36.02 22.27
C SER A 410 0.39 36.76 23.49
N PHE A 411 -0.26 36.03 24.38
CA PHE A 411 -0.77 36.52 25.66
C PHE A 411 0.29 37.21 26.52
N SER A 412 1.58 36.84 26.39
CA SER A 412 2.66 37.41 27.21
C SER A 412 2.96 38.88 26.90
N ASN A 413 2.48 39.41 25.76
CA ASN A 413 2.71 40.80 25.37
C ASN A 413 1.70 41.80 25.97
N ILE A 414 0.81 41.37 26.86
CA ILE A 414 -0.11 42.28 27.56
C ILE A 414 0.55 42.78 28.84
N GLY A 415 0.81 44.09 28.90
CA GLY A 415 1.37 44.75 30.07
C GLY A 415 0.45 44.67 31.31
N LYS A 416 1.05 44.66 32.50
CA LYS A 416 0.35 44.51 33.79
C LYS A 416 -0.68 45.62 34.07
N ASP A 417 -0.49 46.80 33.47
CA ASP A 417 -1.38 47.96 33.64
C ASP A 417 -2.63 47.89 32.74
N GLN A 418 -2.62 47.08 31.67
CA GLN A 418 -3.69 47.03 30.68
C GLN A 418 -4.69 45.88 30.93
N LYS A 419 -5.16 45.76 32.18
CA LYS A 419 -5.99 44.64 32.67
C LYS A 419 -7.29 44.42 31.88
N ASN A 420 -7.83 45.45 31.25
CA ASN A 420 -9.08 45.36 30.48
C ASN A 420 -8.94 44.52 29.20
N ARG A 421 -7.72 44.34 28.66
CA ARG A 421 -7.48 43.53 27.47
C ARG A 421 -7.69 42.03 27.69
N TYR A 422 -7.59 41.58 28.95
CA TYR A 422 -7.84 40.18 29.30
C TYR A 422 -9.30 39.76 29.10
N TYR A 423 -10.27 40.69 29.13
CA TYR A 423 -11.67 40.36 28.81
C TYR A 423 -11.84 39.86 27.36
N ALA A 424 -11.03 40.37 26.41
CA ALA A 424 -11.05 39.85 25.04
C ALA A 424 -10.66 38.37 25.00
N HIS A 425 -9.67 37.95 25.80
CA HIS A 425 -9.23 36.56 25.89
C HIS A 425 -10.30 35.66 26.51
N VAL A 426 -11.02 36.15 27.52
CA VAL A 426 -12.13 35.44 28.15
C VAL A 426 -13.26 35.19 27.15
N PHE A 427 -13.78 36.24 26.51
CA PHE A 427 -14.94 36.10 25.61
C PHE A 427 -14.61 35.34 24.33
N VAL A 428 -13.43 35.56 23.74
CA VAL A 428 -12.96 34.75 22.61
C VAL A 428 -12.77 33.29 23.03
N GLY A 429 -12.23 33.05 24.22
CA GLY A 429 -12.12 31.72 24.83
C GLY A 429 -13.47 31.03 24.97
N TRP A 430 -14.48 31.73 25.50
CA TRP A 430 -15.84 31.18 25.61
C TRP A 430 -16.42 30.79 24.27
N ILE A 431 -16.28 31.63 23.24
CA ILE A 431 -16.76 31.35 21.88
C ILE A 431 -16.05 30.13 21.31
N PHE A 432 -14.72 30.09 21.38
CA PHE A 432 -13.93 29.00 20.81
C PHE A 432 -14.15 27.67 21.55
N PHE A 433 -14.08 27.65 22.88
CA PHE A 433 -14.29 26.42 23.65
C PHE A 433 -15.73 25.90 23.52
N SER A 434 -16.73 26.79 23.47
CA SER A 434 -18.12 26.38 23.18
C SER A 434 -18.26 25.78 21.78
N LEU A 435 -17.57 26.34 20.77
CA LEU A 435 -17.52 25.77 19.43
C LEU A 435 -16.88 24.37 19.43
N VAL A 436 -15.77 24.18 20.14
CA VAL A 436 -15.11 22.87 20.27
C VAL A 436 -16.06 21.85 20.91
N MET A 437 -16.71 22.22 22.02
CA MET A 437 -17.71 21.39 22.69
C MET A 437 -18.90 21.03 21.79
N TYR A 438 -19.40 21.99 21.01
CA TYR A 438 -20.45 21.78 20.02
C TYR A 438 -20.01 20.81 18.91
N ILE A 439 -18.81 21.00 18.34
CA ILE A 439 -18.27 20.11 17.29
C ILE A 439 -18.11 18.67 17.81
N ILE A 440 -17.53 18.49 19.00
CA ILE A 440 -17.38 17.16 19.63
C ILE A 440 -18.74 16.47 19.78
N THR A 441 -19.76 17.23 20.19
CA THR A 441 -21.10 16.70 20.44
C THR A 441 -21.81 16.33 19.15
N ARG A 442 -21.78 17.24 18.17
CA ARG A 442 -22.30 17.00 16.81
C ARG A 442 -21.67 15.75 16.20
N GLU A 443 -20.37 15.60 16.35
CA GLU A 443 -19.65 14.51 15.73
C GLU A 443 -19.84 13.18 16.47
N THR A 444 -20.05 13.22 17.79
CA THR A 444 -20.50 12.05 18.55
C THR A 444 -21.87 11.58 18.07
N VAL A 445 -22.81 12.50 17.81
CA VAL A 445 -24.15 12.15 17.25
C VAL A 445 -24.03 11.55 15.85
N TYR A 446 -23.22 12.14 14.97
CA TYR A 446 -22.97 11.57 13.64
C TYR A 446 -22.40 10.15 13.73
N PHE A 447 -21.41 9.95 14.59
CA PHE A 447 -20.80 8.66 14.83
C PHE A 447 -21.80 7.60 15.30
N ILE A 448 -22.68 7.95 16.24
CA ILE A 448 -23.72 7.05 16.74
C ILE A 448 -24.56 6.53 15.57
N ASN A 449 -25.09 7.44 14.74
CA ASN A 449 -25.95 7.08 13.62
C ASN A 449 -25.20 6.23 12.58
N LEU A 450 -23.96 6.61 12.23
CA LEU A 450 -23.14 5.84 11.30
C LEU A 450 -22.85 4.44 11.83
N ARG A 451 -22.48 4.32 13.09
CA ARG A 451 -22.18 3.03 13.71
C ARG A 451 -23.42 2.15 13.77
N HIS A 452 -24.58 2.69 14.14
CA HIS A 452 -25.83 1.92 14.15
C HIS A 452 -26.16 1.40 12.75
N VAL A 453 -26.14 2.26 11.74
CA VAL A 453 -26.45 1.85 10.35
C VAL A 453 -25.43 0.85 9.81
N TYR A 454 -24.14 1.01 10.11
CA TYR A 454 -23.10 0.07 9.71
C TYR A 454 -23.26 -1.31 10.37
N LEU A 455 -23.52 -1.37 11.68
CA LEU A 455 -23.67 -2.63 12.40
C LEU A 455 -24.95 -3.38 12.07
N LEU A 456 -26.00 -2.66 11.66
CA LEU A 456 -27.29 -3.20 11.25
C LEU A 456 -27.36 -3.56 9.76
N ALA A 457 -26.32 -3.27 8.97
CA ALA A 457 -26.29 -3.63 7.56
C ALA A 457 -26.27 -5.16 7.39
N PRO A 458 -26.96 -5.74 6.37
CA PRO A 458 -27.11 -7.19 6.23
C PRO A 458 -25.79 -7.98 6.27
N PHE A 459 -24.76 -7.48 5.58
CA PHE A 459 -23.43 -8.11 5.55
C PHE A 459 -22.70 -8.13 6.92
N ASN A 460 -23.08 -7.26 7.86
CA ASN A 460 -22.55 -7.27 9.23
C ASN A 460 -23.48 -7.97 10.20
N ALA A 461 -24.80 -7.83 10.04
CA ALA A 461 -25.80 -8.45 10.91
C ALA A 461 -25.83 -9.99 10.78
N ALA A 462 -25.56 -10.51 9.57
CA ALA A 462 -25.52 -11.95 9.29
C ALA A 462 -24.28 -12.67 9.86
N LYS A 463 -23.22 -11.91 10.21
CA LYS A 463 -21.99 -12.47 10.77
C LYS A 463 -22.24 -13.29 12.03
N ILE A 464 -21.54 -14.42 12.17
CA ILE A 464 -21.63 -15.27 13.37
C ILE A 464 -21.23 -14.45 14.60
N SER A 465 -20.22 -13.59 14.46
CA SER A 465 -19.78 -12.70 15.53
C SER A 465 -20.92 -11.82 16.02
N SER A 466 -21.61 -11.10 15.14
CA SER A 466 -22.72 -10.21 15.46
C SER A 466 -23.87 -10.87 16.23
N ARG A 467 -24.05 -12.19 16.05
CA ARG A 467 -25.10 -12.99 16.69
C ARG A 467 -24.64 -13.73 17.95
N THR A 468 -23.36 -13.62 18.31
CA THR A 468 -22.78 -14.34 19.44
C THR A 468 -22.48 -13.43 20.62
N VAL A 469 -22.84 -13.90 21.82
CA VAL A 469 -22.57 -13.25 23.11
C VAL A 469 -21.68 -14.12 23.98
N LEU A 470 -20.65 -13.51 24.58
CA LEU A 470 -19.82 -14.13 25.62
C LEU A 470 -20.38 -13.80 27.00
N PHE A 471 -20.77 -14.84 27.73
CA PHE A 471 -21.10 -14.75 29.15
C PHE A 471 -19.94 -15.28 30.00
N THR A 472 -19.57 -14.55 31.06
CA THR A 472 -18.60 -14.99 32.08
C THR A 472 -19.25 -15.07 33.46
N ASP A 473 -18.53 -15.66 34.41
CA ASP A 473 -18.99 -15.86 35.79
C ASP A 473 -20.26 -16.73 35.84
N VAL A 474 -20.40 -17.68 34.90
CA VAL A 474 -21.57 -18.55 34.77
C VAL A 474 -21.63 -19.57 35.91
N PRO A 475 -22.77 -19.71 36.63
CA PRO A 475 -22.93 -20.75 37.64
C PRO A 475 -22.86 -22.15 37.03
N THR A 476 -22.33 -23.12 37.78
CA THR A 476 -22.14 -24.51 37.32
C THR A 476 -23.43 -25.17 36.86
N GLU A 477 -24.58 -24.78 37.42
CA GLU A 477 -25.91 -25.25 37.02
C GLU A 477 -26.27 -24.89 35.56
N TYR A 478 -25.78 -23.76 35.05
CA TYR A 478 -26.06 -23.25 33.71
C TYR A 478 -24.98 -23.63 32.69
N LEU A 479 -23.93 -24.35 33.09
CA LEU A 479 -22.91 -24.91 32.20
C LEU A 479 -23.37 -26.23 31.54
N LYS A 480 -24.65 -26.30 31.15
CA LYS A 480 -25.25 -27.43 30.43
C LYS A 480 -26.09 -26.89 29.28
N LEU A 481 -25.96 -27.52 28.11
CA LEU A 481 -26.65 -27.08 26.89
C LEU A 481 -28.18 -27.05 27.06
N GLU A 482 -28.75 -28.03 27.76
CA GLU A 482 -30.18 -28.12 28.07
C GLU A 482 -30.69 -26.94 28.90
N LYS A 483 -29.91 -26.51 29.92
CA LYS A 483 -30.27 -25.39 30.79
C LYS A 483 -30.17 -24.05 30.07
N LEU A 484 -29.21 -23.91 29.16
CA LEU A 484 -29.11 -22.74 28.28
C LEU A 484 -30.28 -22.66 27.30
N ARG A 485 -30.72 -23.81 26.75
CA ARG A 485 -31.95 -23.90 25.94
C ARG A 485 -33.20 -23.53 26.75
N GLN A 486 -33.31 -23.97 28.01
CA GLN A 486 -34.40 -23.55 28.91
C GLN A 486 -34.38 -22.05 29.20
N LEU A 487 -33.19 -21.46 29.36
CA LEU A 487 -33.03 -20.04 29.70
C LEU A 487 -33.35 -19.08 28.55
N PHE A 488 -32.88 -19.40 27.34
CA PHE A 488 -33.00 -18.53 26.17
C PHE A 488 -34.10 -18.94 25.18
N GLY A 489 -34.72 -20.10 25.38
CA GLY A 489 -35.82 -20.60 24.56
C GLY A 489 -35.43 -20.80 23.08
N GLY A 490 -36.40 -20.61 22.18
CA GLY A 490 -36.20 -20.76 20.73
C GLY A 490 -35.31 -19.70 20.07
N SER A 491 -34.84 -18.70 20.82
CA SER A 491 -33.89 -17.70 20.30
C SER A 491 -32.45 -18.21 20.25
N LEU A 492 -32.14 -19.29 20.98
CA LEU A 492 -30.84 -19.93 21.02
C LEU A 492 -30.64 -20.82 19.79
N ARG A 493 -29.61 -20.53 18.99
CA ARG A 493 -29.22 -21.38 17.85
C ARG A 493 -28.17 -22.40 18.28
N ARG A 494 -27.07 -21.94 18.87
CA ARG A 494 -25.93 -22.78 19.28
C ARG A 494 -25.28 -22.22 20.55
N ALA A 495 -24.60 -23.08 21.31
CA ALA A 495 -23.77 -22.65 22.41
C ALA A 495 -22.46 -23.45 22.45
N TRP A 496 -21.35 -22.77 22.72
CA TRP A 496 -20.04 -23.37 22.89
C TRP A 496 -19.62 -23.25 24.36
N LEU A 497 -19.61 -24.39 25.04
CA LEU A 497 -19.10 -24.48 26.40
C LEU A 497 -17.57 -24.38 26.38
N THR A 498 -17.02 -23.57 27.26
CA THR A 498 -15.56 -23.38 27.33
C THR A 498 -14.96 -24.36 28.32
N THR A 499 -13.94 -25.09 27.89
CA THR A 499 -13.16 -26.00 28.73
C THR A 499 -11.79 -25.42 29.03
N ASN A 500 -11.18 -25.88 30.11
CA ASN A 500 -9.79 -25.54 30.39
C ASN A 500 -8.85 -26.30 29.45
N CYS A 501 -8.43 -25.64 28.38
CA CYS A 501 -7.51 -26.20 27.40
C CYS A 501 -6.03 -25.92 27.72
N SER A 502 -5.64 -25.51 28.94
CA SER A 502 -4.23 -25.12 29.21
C SER A 502 -3.22 -26.21 28.81
N ASP A 503 -3.48 -27.46 29.19
CA ASP A 503 -2.58 -28.58 28.86
C ASP A 503 -2.59 -28.92 27.36
N LEU A 504 -3.73 -28.73 26.69
CA LEU A 504 -3.86 -28.92 25.25
C LEU A 504 -3.16 -27.78 24.48
N GLU A 505 -3.27 -26.53 24.95
CA GLU A 505 -2.55 -25.37 24.41
C GLU A 505 -1.05 -25.60 24.47
N ASP A 506 -0.52 -26.07 25.61
CA ASP A 506 0.90 -26.35 25.79
C ASP A 506 1.38 -27.47 24.83
N LYS A 507 0.60 -28.55 24.67
CA LYS A 507 0.93 -29.65 23.74
C LYS A 507 0.81 -29.26 22.27
N VAL A 508 -0.18 -28.45 21.90
CA VAL A 508 -0.32 -27.90 20.55
C VAL A 508 0.84 -26.94 20.25
N GLU A 509 1.24 -26.10 21.21
CA GLU A 509 2.39 -25.22 21.07
C GLU A 509 3.70 -26.02 20.92
N GLU A 510 3.87 -27.10 21.69
CA GLU A 510 5.01 -28.03 21.56
C GLU A 510 5.03 -28.72 20.18
N ARG A 511 3.90 -29.30 19.76
CA ARG A 511 3.71 -29.92 18.44
C ARG A 511 4.06 -28.94 17.31
N ASP A 512 3.49 -27.73 17.34
CA ASP A 512 3.68 -26.75 16.28
C ASP A 512 5.13 -26.22 16.26
N LYS A 513 5.74 -26.05 17.43
CA LYS A 513 7.14 -25.64 17.55
C LYS A 513 8.08 -26.70 16.98
N ASP A 514 7.85 -27.98 17.28
CA ASP A 514 8.68 -29.07 16.77
C ASP A 514 8.45 -29.33 15.28
N ALA A 515 7.21 -29.18 14.79
CA ALA A 515 6.89 -29.19 13.35
C ALA A 515 7.67 -28.09 12.60
N LEU A 516 7.63 -26.84 13.09
CA LEU A 516 8.38 -25.73 12.47
C LEU A 516 9.90 -25.86 12.63
N LYS A 517 10.36 -26.55 13.66
CA LYS A 517 11.77 -26.86 13.88
C LYS A 517 12.26 -27.94 12.90
N LEU A 518 11.42 -28.94 12.60
CA LEU A 518 11.64 -29.95 11.57
C LEU A 518 11.74 -29.29 10.18
N GLU A 519 10.76 -28.46 9.80
CA GLU A 519 10.78 -27.66 8.55
C GLU A 519 12.10 -26.89 8.42
N GLY A 520 12.50 -26.17 9.48
CA GLY A 520 13.73 -25.41 9.49
C GLY A 520 15.02 -26.25 9.47
N ALA A 521 14.97 -27.50 9.91
CA ALA A 521 16.12 -28.42 9.92
C ALA A 521 16.32 -29.09 8.55
N GLU A 522 15.24 -29.58 7.94
CA GLU A 522 15.26 -30.21 6.60
C GLU A 522 15.69 -29.20 5.52
N ILE A 523 15.20 -27.95 5.60
CA ILE A 523 15.64 -26.87 4.69
C ILE A 523 17.14 -26.58 4.86
N LYS A 524 17.66 -26.58 6.09
CA LYS A 524 19.10 -26.36 6.34
C LYS A 524 19.96 -27.49 5.80
N LEU A 525 19.51 -28.74 5.94
CA LEU A 525 20.19 -29.91 5.39
C LEU A 525 20.28 -29.81 3.85
N SER A 526 19.14 -29.53 3.22
CA SER A 526 19.04 -29.34 1.76
C SER A 526 19.91 -28.18 1.28
N GLN A 527 19.91 -27.05 1.99
CA GLN A 527 20.80 -25.91 1.71
C GLN A 527 22.28 -26.27 1.83
N ALA A 528 22.68 -27.06 2.83
CA ALA A 528 24.06 -27.46 3.02
C ALA A 528 24.55 -28.37 1.89
N ALA A 529 23.73 -29.34 1.47
CA ALA A 529 24.01 -30.23 0.36
C ALA A 529 24.12 -29.46 -0.97
N ASN A 530 23.13 -28.60 -1.27
CA ASN A 530 23.12 -27.81 -2.50
C ASN A 530 24.31 -26.81 -2.56
N LYS A 531 24.72 -26.24 -1.41
CA LYS A 531 25.93 -25.39 -1.34
C LYS A 531 27.21 -26.13 -1.74
N ARG A 532 27.32 -27.43 -1.42
CA ARG A 532 28.49 -28.24 -1.79
C ARG A 532 28.47 -28.60 -3.26
N ARG A 533 27.31 -28.99 -3.78
CA ARG A 533 27.10 -29.22 -5.20
C ARG A 533 27.53 -27.99 -6.00
N LEU A 534 27.00 -26.80 -5.69
CA LEU A 534 27.38 -25.54 -6.34
C LEU A 534 28.89 -25.23 -6.24
N LYS A 535 29.53 -25.54 -5.10
CA LYS A 535 30.99 -25.38 -4.96
C LYS A 535 31.78 -26.36 -5.82
N ALA A 536 31.30 -27.60 -5.96
CA ALA A 536 31.92 -28.61 -6.80
C ALA A 536 31.68 -28.34 -8.29
N ASP A 537 30.48 -27.90 -8.67
CA ASP A 537 30.14 -27.46 -10.01
C ASP A 537 31.02 -26.26 -10.40
N ASN A 538 31.13 -25.22 -9.55
CA ASN A 538 32.07 -24.11 -9.77
C ASN A 538 33.54 -24.55 -9.87
N LYS A 539 33.92 -25.66 -9.22
CA LYS A 539 35.26 -26.25 -9.34
C LYS A 539 35.42 -27.05 -10.64
N LYS A 540 34.36 -27.69 -11.12
CA LYS A 540 34.28 -28.45 -12.39
C LYS A 540 34.16 -27.55 -13.63
N THR A 541 33.49 -26.40 -13.54
CA THR A 541 33.43 -25.40 -14.61
C THR A 541 34.81 -24.80 -14.90
N LYS A 542 35.75 -24.85 -13.94
CA LYS A 542 37.17 -24.53 -14.18
C LYS A 542 37.94 -25.64 -14.90
N THR A 543 37.39 -26.84 -15.06
CA THR A 543 38.04 -28.02 -15.66
C THR A 543 37.32 -28.58 -16.89
N ASN A 544 36.43 -27.81 -17.54
CA ASN A 544 35.90 -28.11 -18.88
C ASN A 544 35.24 -29.50 -19.07
N GLU A 545 34.33 -29.90 -18.17
CA GLU A 545 33.42 -31.02 -18.40
C GLU A 545 31.96 -30.54 -18.32
N GLY A 546 31.16 -30.86 -19.35
CA GLY A 546 29.78 -30.39 -19.52
C GLY A 546 28.72 -31.09 -18.65
N PRO A 547 27.48 -30.57 -18.57
CA PRO A 547 26.45 -31.05 -17.65
C PRO A 547 25.72 -32.29 -18.20
N ARG A 548 25.49 -33.31 -17.34
CA ARG A 548 24.60 -34.45 -17.61
C ARG A 548 23.21 -34.19 -17.01
N SER A 549 22.15 -34.44 -17.78
CA SER A 549 20.76 -34.52 -17.29
C SER A 549 20.52 -35.85 -16.59
N VAL A 550 19.98 -35.83 -15.36
CA VAL A 550 19.77 -37.03 -14.51
C VAL A 550 18.32 -37.51 -14.60
N ARG A 551 18.11 -38.84 -14.70
CA ARG A 551 16.79 -39.52 -14.63
C ARG A 551 16.44 -39.92 -13.19
N ASP A 552 15.15 -40.02 -12.89
CA ASP A 552 14.56 -40.13 -11.54
C ASP A 552 15.06 -41.28 -10.64
N GLU A 553 15.55 -42.39 -11.19
CA GLU A 553 16.04 -43.54 -10.40
C GLU A 553 17.48 -43.37 -9.86
N GLU A 554 18.28 -42.44 -10.41
CA GLU A 554 19.67 -42.17 -9.97
C GLU A 554 19.78 -41.18 -8.80
N ALA A 555 18.69 -40.47 -8.47
CA ALA A 555 18.70 -39.40 -7.45
C ALA A 555 19.04 -39.89 -6.03
N ALA A 556 18.59 -41.09 -5.65
CA ALA A 556 18.87 -41.68 -4.34
C ALA A 556 20.37 -42.05 -4.14
N SER A 557 21.08 -42.38 -5.23
CA SER A 557 22.52 -42.64 -5.20
C SER A 557 23.31 -41.33 -5.08
N LEU A 558 22.88 -40.28 -5.79
CA LEU A 558 23.51 -38.95 -5.80
C LEU A 558 23.34 -38.18 -4.49
N SER A 559 22.21 -38.31 -3.80
CA SER A 559 21.94 -37.60 -2.55
C SER A 559 22.96 -37.97 -1.44
N SER A 560 23.35 -39.25 -1.39
CA SER A 560 24.34 -39.80 -0.45
C SER A 560 25.76 -39.24 -0.66
N GLN A 561 26.10 -38.79 -1.87
CA GLN A 561 27.40 -38.23 -2.22
C GLN A 561 27.63 -36.84 -1.60
N TRP A 562 26.56 -36.04 -1.48
CA TRP A 562 26.63 -34.64 -1.05
C TRP A 562 26.26 -34.43 0.43
N MET A 563 25.57 -35.40 1.03
CA MET A 563 25.21 -35.41 2.45
C MET A 563 26.34 -35.95 3.33
N MET A 564 26.77 -35.17 4.33
CA MET A 564 27.65 -35.68 5.39
C MET A 564 26.90 -35.67 6.73
N LYS A 565 27.17 -36.66 7.59
CA LYS A 565 26.58 -36.74 8.94
C LYS A 565 26.78 -35.47 9.77
N LYS A 566 27.83 -34.70 9.50
CA LYS A 566 28.15 -33.44 10.20
C LYS A 566 27.20 -32.27 9.88
N ASP A 567 26.46 -32.32 8.77
CA ASP A 567 25.56 -31.24 8.36
C ASP A 567 24.15 -31.39 8.89
N ARG A 568 23.82 -32.57 9.46
CA ARG A 568 22.55 -32.75 10.12
C ARG A 568 22.43 -31.77 11.29
N PRO A 569 21.42 -30.90 11.31
CA PRO A 569 21.26 -29.92 12.37
C PRO A 569 21.08 -30.59 13.73
N THR A 570 21.79 -30.11 14.74
CA THR A 570 21.71 -30.65 16.11
C THR A 570 21.25 -29.57 17.07
N HIS A 571 20.53 -29.97 18.12
CA HIS A 571 20.13 -29.09 19.22
C HIS A 571 20.33 -29.81 20.56
N ARG A 572 20.24 -29.07 21.68
CA ARG A 572 20.35 -29.62 23.03
C ARG A 572 19.00 -29.62 23.73
N LEU A 573 18.73 -30.65 24.52
CA LEU A 573 17.45 -30.87 25.22
C LEU A 573 17.27 -30.05 26.52
N GLY A 574 18.27 -29.26 26.93
CA GLY A 574 18.16 -28.44 28.14
C GLY A 574 17.45 -27.11 27.92
N LYS A 575 16.85 -26.57 28.99
CA LYS A 575 16.20 -25.25 29.00
C LYS A 575 17.15 -24.09 28.66
N ILE A 576 18.45 -24.31 28.86
CA ILE A 576 19.52 -23.37 28.48
C ILE A 576 20.20 -23.96 27.24
N PRO A 577 20.37 -23.19 26.14
CA PRO A 577 20.86 -23.70 24.84
C PRO A 577 22.28 -24.32 24.87
N LEU A 578 23.00 -24.19 25.98
CA LEU A 578 24.35 -24.71 26.19
C LEU A 578 24.41 -25.97 27.07
N ILE A 579 23.34 -26.31 27.79
CA ILE A 579 23.31 -27.41 28.77
C ILE A 579 22.37 -28.51 28.25
N GLY A 580 22.78 -29.78 28.38
CA GLY A 580 21.97 -30.95 28.01
C GLY A 580 22.51 -31.78 26.84
N LYS A 581 21.92 -32.97 26.65
CA LYS A 581 22.28 -33.95 25.62
C LYS A 581 22.08 -33.35 24.22
N LYS A 582 23.10 -33.47 23.37
CA LYS A 582 23.06 -33.06 21.97
C LYS A 582 22.37 -34.16 21.17
N VAL A 583 21.30 -33.82 20.46
CA VAL A 583 20.51 -34.75 19.65
C VAL A 583 20.39 -34.25 18.21
N ASP A 584 20.19 -35.18 17.29
CA ASP A 584 19.83 -34.88 15.91
C ASP A 584 18.45 -34.21 15.88
N THR A 585 18.32 -33.08 15.20
CA THR A 585 17.07 -32.31 15.23
C THR A 585 15.99 -32.94 14.35
N ILE A 586 16.36 -33.58 13.24
CA ILE A 586 15.39 -34.18 12.31
C ILE A 586 14.80 -35.43 12.95
N ASP A 587 15.67 -36.38 13.34
CA ASP A 587 15.24 -37.65 13.91
C ASP A 587 14.48 -37.45 15.23
N TRP A 588 14.96 -36.53 16.08
CA TRP A 588 14.28 -36.20 17.34
C TRP A 588 12.90 -35.57 17.08
N SER A 589 12.79 -34.58 16.18
CA SER A 589 11.50 -33.93 15.91
C SER A 589 10.49 -34.89 15.27
N ARG A 590 10.94 -35.82 14.41
CA ARG A 590 10.08 -36.91 13.89
C ARG A 590 9.57 -37.82 15.00
N SER A 591 10.45 -38.27 15.88
CA SER A 591 10.06 -39.12 17.01
C SER A 591 9.09 -38.41 17.96
N GLU A 592 9.29 -37.11 18.16
CA GLU A 592 8.49 -36.28 19.04
C GLU A 592 7.12 -36.00 18.43
N LEU A 593 7.04 -35.68 17.14
CA LEU A 593 5.77 -35.52 16.42
C LEU A 593 4.98 -36.83 16.37
N LYS A 594 5.64 -37.99 16.19
CA LYS A 594 4.99 -39.30 16.23
C LYS A 594 4.32 -39.60 17.57
N ARG A 595 4.84 -39.01 18.66
CA ARG A 595 4.26 -39.06 20.01
C ARG A 595 3.17 -38.00 20.20
N LEU A 596 3.45 -36.75 19.84
CA LEU A 596 2.62 -35.58 20.14
C LEU A 596 1.36 -35.50 19.27
N VAL A 597 1.42 -35.86 17.98
CA VAL A 597 0.26 -35.80 17.07
C VAL A 597 -0.93 -36.62 17.60
N PRO A 598 -0.80 -37.94 17.86
CA PRO A 598 -1.93 -38.74 18.36
C PRO A 598 -2.34 -38.33 19.78
N GLU A 599 -1.40 -37.84 20.59
CA GLU A 599 -1.71 -37.31 21.92
C GLU A 599 -2.60 -36.07 21.81
N VAL A 600 -2.22 -35.09 20.99
CA VAL A 600 -2.98 -33.87 20.73
C VAL A 600 -4.37 -34.22 20.19
N GLU A 601 -4.48 -35.11 19.21
CA GLU A 601 -5.78 -35.55 18.65
C GLU A 601 -6.68 -36.17 19.74
N LYS A 602 -6.12 -37.03 20.60
CA LYS A 602 -6.87 -37.60 21.73
C LYS A 602 -7.37 -36.52 22.68
N PHE A 603 -6.53 -35.52 23.00
CA PHE A 603 -6.96 -34.39 23.83
C PHE A 603 -8.01 -33.53 23.13
N GLN A 604 -7.89 -33.26 21.82
CA GLN A 604 -8.88 -32.53 21.03
C GLN A 604 -10.25 -33.21 21.05
N VAL A 605 -10.30 -34.54 20.84
CA VAL A 605 -11.54 -35.32 20.91
C VAL A 605 -12.15 -35.28 22.31
N THR A 606 -11.32 -35.38 23.36
CA THR A 606 -11.77 -35.28 24.77
C THR A 606 -12.39 -33.92 25.06
N GLN A 607 -11.77 -32.83 24.57
CA GLN A 607 -12.31 -31.48 24.73
C GLN A 607 -13.60 -31.24 23.92
N ARG A 608 -13.71 -31.80 22.71
CA ARG A 608 -14.95 -31.74 21.90
C ARG A 608 -16.13 -32.44 22.58
N LYS A 609 -15.87 -33.49 23.36
CA LYS A 609 -16.89 -34.20 24.17
C LYS A 609 -17.25 -33.49 25.48
N PHE A 610 -16.63 -32.34 25.79
CA PHE A 610 -16.81 -31.59 27.05
C PHE A 610 -16.48 -32.39 28.33
N ASP A 611 -15.60 -33.39 28.24
CA ASP A 611 -15.19 -34.24 29.37
C ASP A 611 -14.13 -33.56 30.28
N GLY A 612 -13.63 -32.40 29.86
CA GLY A 612 -12.66 -31.59 30.62
C GLY A 612 -13.31 -30.69 31.68
N LYS A 613 -12.47 -30.08 32.54
CA LYS A 613 -12.93 -29.07 33.51
C LYS A 613 -13.52 -27.85 32.79
N LEU A 614 -14.82 -27.67 32.90
CA LEU A 614 -15.54 -26.51 32.35
C LEU A 614 -15.11 -25.22 33.06
N LEU A 615 -14.93 -24.16 32.27
CA LEU A 615 -14.72 -22.80 32.76
C LEU A 615 -16.08 -22.13 32.99
N PRO A 616 -16.18 -21.13 33.88
CA PRO A 616 -17.41 -20.38 34.12
C PRO A 616 -17.68 -19.36 32.99
N SER A 617 -17.56 -19.79 31.73
CA SER A 617 -17.80 -18.99 30.54
C SER A 617 -18.46 -19.81 29.43
N VAL A 618 -19.28 -19.14 28.63
CA VAL A 618 -19.98 -19.76 27.50
C VAL A 618 -20.17 -18.73 26.39
N PHE A 619 -20.01 -19.18 25.15
CA PHE A 619 -20.41 -18.43 23.97
C PHE A 619 -21.78 -18.92 23.52
N VAL A 620 -22.67 -17.99 23.22
CA VAL A 620 -24.07 -18.28 22.89
C VAL A 620 -24.42 -17.56 21.60
N GLU A 621 -24.71 -18.32 20.55
CA GLU A 621 -25.20 -17.81 19.26
C GLU A 621 -26.73 -17.78 19.26
N PHE A 622 -27.27 -16.64 18.85
CA PHE A 622 -28.70 -16.42 18.72
C PHE A 622 -29.13 -16.44 17.25
N GLY A 623 -30.41 -16.74 16.99
CA GLY A 623 -30.94 -16.74 15.62
C GLY A 623 -30.82 -15.38 14.92
N THR A 624 -30.92 -14.28 15.68
CA THR A 624 -30.84 -12.90 15.17
C THR A 624 -29.89 -12.04 16.01
N GLN A 625 -29.30 -11.01 15.40
CA GLN A 625 -28.45 -10.02 16.11
C GLN A 625 -29.23 -9.30 17.22
N ARG A 626 -30.53 -9.08 16.99
CA ARG A 626 -31.44 -8.48 17.98
C ARG A 626 -31.54 -9.35 19.24
N ALA A 627 -31.76 -10.65 19.07
CA ALA A 627 -31.85 -11.57 20.21
C ALA A 627 -30.55 -11.62 21.02
N ALA A 628 -29.39 -11.53 20.36
CA ALA A 628 -28.09 -11.43 21.01
C ALA A 628 -27.96 -10.14 21.85
N GLU A 629 -28.34 -8.99 21.29
CA GLU A 629 -28.34 -7.70 22.01
C GLU A 629 -29.31 -7.67 23.19
N ASP A 630 -30.51 -8.24 23.02
CA ASP A 630 -31.50 -8.34 24.08
C ASP A 630 -30.98 -9.22 25.23
N ALA A 631 -30.35 -10.34 24.91
CA ALA A 631 -29.71 -11.20 25.90
C ALA A 631 -28.55 -10.48 26.62
N PHE A 632 -27.74 -9.70 25.88
CA PHE A 632 -26.65 -8.89 26.45
C PHE A 632 -27.16 -7.83 27.43
N ARG A 633 -28.35 -7.24 27.21
CA ARG A 633 -28.93 -6.21 28.09
C ARG A 633 -29.70 -6.77 29.28
N ARG A 634 -30.48 -7.83 29.06
CA ARG A 634 -31.35 -8.41 30.09
C ARG A 634 -30.55 -9.09 31.21
N MET A 635 -29.39 -9.64 30.86
CA MET A 635 -28.52 -10.35 31.80
C MET A 635 -27.74 -9.35 32.65
N SER A 636 -28.09 -9.25 33.94
CA SER A 636 -27.38 -8.42 34.90
C SER A 636 -26.69 -9.30 35.95
N PRO A 637 -25.44 -9.00 36.35
CA PRO A 637 -24.74 -9.73 37.40
C PRO A 637 -25.47 -9.77 38.76
N GLN A 638 -26.48 -8.91 38.95
CA GLN A 638 -27.24 -8.77 40.19
C GLN A 638 -28.52 -9.61 40.24
N LYS A 639 -29.04 -10.07 39.09
CA LYS A 639 -30.26 -10.87 39.01
C LYS A 639 -29.91 -12.34 38.72
N PRO A 640 -30.62 -13.34 39.28
CA PRO A 640 -30.43 -14.72 38.88
C PRO A 640 -30.95 -14.94 37.44
N PRO A 641 -30.24 -15.72 36.60
CA PRO A 641 -28.94 -16.33 36.86
C PRO A 641 -27.81 -15.29 36.90
N LYS A 642 -26.89 -15.42 37.86
CA LYS A 642 -25.76 -14.50 38.09
C LYS A 642 -24.70 -14.64 36.99
N MET A 643 -25.05 -14.35 35.74
CA MET A 643 -24.19 -14.42 34.56
C MET A 643 -23.86 -13.00 34.10
N ASN A 644 -22.64 -12.79 33.62
CA ASN A 644 -22.16 -11.47 33.23
C ASN A 644 -21.89 -11.41 31.72
N PRO A 645 -22.69 -10.68 30.94
CA PRO A 645 -22.43 -10.48 29.51
C PRO A 645 -21.21 -9.57 29.34
N ARG A 646 -20.13 -10.10 28.73
CA ARG A 646 -18.83 -9.38 28.64
C ARG A 646 -18.54 -8.78 27.29
N ALA A 647 -18.91 -9.47 26.23
CA ALA A 647 -18.70 -9.01 24.87
C ALA A 647 -19.83 -9.53 23.99
N VAL A 648 -20.23 -8.70 23.03
CA VAL A 648 -21.10 -9.05 21.92
C VAL A 648 -20.33 -8.76 20.64
N ALA A 649 -20.65 -9.48 19.58
CA ALA A 649 -20.06 -9.21 18.29
C ALA A 649 -18.52 -9.36 18.38
N MET A 650 -18.01 -10.43 18.96
CA MET A 650 -16.55 -10.62 19.06
C MET A 650 -16.08 -11.58 18.00
N ARG A 651 -15.00 -11.29 17.27
CA ARG A 651 -14.47 -12.28 16.34
C ARG A 651 -13.70 -13.36 17.13
N PRO A 652 -13.72 -14.64 16.73
CA PRO A 652 -13.01 -15.71 17.44
C PRO A 652 -11.51 -15.44 17.63
N ASP A 653 -10.85 -14.82 16.65
CA ASP A 653 -9.44 -14.45 16.69
C ASP A 653 -9.12 -13.32 17.68
N GLU A 654 -10.13 -12.57 18.12
CA GLU A 654 -9.98 -11.48 19.09
C GLU A 654 -10.19 -11.94 20.55
N VAL A 655 -10.59 -13.20 20.77
CA VAL A 655 -10.81 -13.76 22.12
C VAL A 655 -9.48 -14.05 22.80
N ILE A 656 -9.31 -13.56 24.03
CA ILE A 656 -8.15 -13.88 24.88
C ILE A 656 -8.52 -15.05 25.79
N TRP A 657 -8.39 -16.27 25.27
CA TRP A 657 -8.79 -17.52 25.93
C TRP A 657 -8.21 -17.70 27.34
N LYS A 658 -6.93 -17.35 27.52
CA LYS A 658 -6.23 -17.41 28.82
C LYS A 658 -6.88 -16.56 29.92
N ASN A 659 -7.69 -15.56 29.56
CA ASN A 659 -8.37 -14.66 30.49
C ASN A 659 -9.81 -15.10 30.85
N LEU A 660 -10.36 -16.11 30.18
CA LEU A 660 -11.70 -16.64 30.47
C LEU A 660 -11.76 -17.37 31.82
N LYS A 661 -10.63 -17.95 32.28
CA LYS A 661 -10.52 -18.62 33.59
C LYS A 661 -10.49 -17.68 34.79
N ILE A 662 -10.36 -16.36 34.57
CA ILE A 662 -10.19 -15.39 35.65
C ILE A 662 -11.54 -15.08 36.31
N THR A 663 -11.61 -15.27 37.62
CA THR A 663 -12.80 -14.95 38.44
C THR A 663 -12.98 -13.44 38.63
N LYS A 664 -14.21 -13.00 38.92
CA LYS A 664 -14.53 -11.58 39.17
C LYS A 664 -13.59 -10.89 40.18
N SER A 665 -13.32 -11.50 41.33
CA SER A 665 -12.46 -10.91 42.37
C SER A 665 -11.01 -10.77 41.93
N GLN A 666 -10.47 -11.82 41.29
CA GLN A 666 -9.12 -11.78 40.72
C GLN A 666 -9.00 -10.72 39.62
N ARG A 667 -10.03 -10.55 38.79
CA ARG A 667 -10.06 -9.52 37.74
C ARG A 667 -10.01 -8.11 38.32
N VAL A 668 -10.76 -7.84 39.40
CA VAL A 668 -10.72 -6.53 40.08
C VAL A 668 -9.33 -6.25 40.64
N LEU A 669 -8.73 -7.21 41.36
CA LEU A 669 -7.38 -7.07 41.92
C LEU A 669 -6.33 -6.83 40.83
N ARG A 670 -6.34 -7.62 39.76
CA ARG A 670 -5.43 -7.46 38.61
C ARG A 670 -5.59 -6.11 37.91
N ARG A 671 -6.83 -5.64 37.76
CA ARG A 671 -7.12 -4.33 37.16
C ARG A 671 -6.58 -3.18 38.01
N ILE A 672 -6.71 -3.27 39.34
CA ILE A 672 -6.14 -2.30 40.26
C ILE A 672 -4.61 -2.33 40.14
N GLY A 673 -3.99 -3.51 40.31
CA GLY A 673 -2.54 -3.66 40.21
C GLY A 673 -1.96 -3.16 38.88
N ALA A 674 -2.59 -3.49 37.76
CA ALA A 674 -2.16 -3.02 36.44
C ALA A 674 -2.31 -1.50 36.28
N THR A 675 -3.38 -0.91 36.80
CA THR A 675 -3.58 0.55 36.75
C THR A 675 -2.55 1.25 37.63
N THR A 676 -2.31 0.76 38.84
CA THR A 676 -1.29 1.29 39.76
C THR A 676 0.10 1.22 39.13
N PHE A 677 0.48 0.08 38.54
CA PHE A 677 1.76 -0.06 37.85
C PHE A 677 1.93 0.98 36.73
N ILE A 678 0.91 1.17 35.89
CA ILE A 678 0.95 2.16 34.81
C ILE A 678 1.03 3.59 35.35
N THR A 679 0.30 3.90 36.42
CA THR A 679 0.40 5.23 37.07
C THR A 679 1.81 5.50 37.59
N LEU A 680 2.42 4.53 38.27
CA LEU A 680 3.82 4.64 38.73
C LEU A 680 4.79 4.76 37.55
N MET A 681 4.59 3.96 36.50
CA MET A 681 5.37 4.04 35.27
C MET A 681 5.29 5.44 34.66
N ILE A 682 4.10 6.06 34.59
CA ILE A 682 3.93 7.43 34.10
C ILE A 682 4.71 8.39 34.98
N ILE A 683 4.61 8.33 36.31
CA ILE A 683 5.29 9.27 37.21
C ILE A 683 6.81 9.17 37.07
N PHE A 684 7.36 7.95 37.07
CA PHE A 684 8.81 7.72 37.04
C PHE A 684 9.43 7.69 35.63
N TRP A 685 8.63 7.88 34.56
CA TRP A 685 9.15 7.82 33.18
C TRP A 685 10.13 8.95 32.83
N ALA A 686 10.08 10.07 33.55
CA ALA A 686 11.03 11.16 33.37
C ALA A 686 12.48 10.72 33.63
N ILE A 687 12.70 9.69 34.47
CA ILE A 687 14.04 9.19 34.81
C ILE A 687 14.74 8.57 33.59
N PRO A 688 14.16 7.57 32.88
CA PRO A 688 14.73 7.06 31.64
C PRO A 688 14.96 8.15 30.57
N VAL A 689 14.03 9.10 30.45
CA VAL A 689 14.16 10.21 29.49
C VAL A 689 15.35 11.10 29.85
N ALA A 690 15.52 11.42 31.13
CA ALA A 690 16.65 12.22 31.61
C ALA A 690 17.99 11.50 31.40
N VAL A 691 18.05 10.19 31.59
CA VAL A 691 19.25 9.38 31.30
C VAL A 691 19.62 9.46 29.82
N VAL A 692 18.65 9.28 28.91
CA VAL A 692 18.89 9.42 27.46
C VAL A 692 19.28 10.86 27.10
N GLY A 693 18.64 11.86 27.72
CA GLY A 693 18.99 13.26 27.57
C GLY A 693 20.42 13.57 28.01
N ALA A 694 20.89 12.98 29.11
CA ALA A 694 22.26 13.17 29.59
C ALA A 694 23.31 12.71 28.56
N ILE A 695 23.03 11.67 27.77
CA ILE A 695 23.93 11.19 26.70
C ILE A 695 24.22 12.27 25.65
N SER A 696 23.29 13.21 25.44
CA SER A 696 23.50 14.35 24.54
C SER A 696 24.52 15.38 25.08
N ASN A 697 24.83 15.34 26.38
CA ASN A 697 25.81 16.19 27.05
C ASN A 697 26.96 15.35 27.62
N ILE A 698 27.72 14.73 26.72
CA ILE A 698 28.75 13.76 27.06
C ILE A 698 29.88 14.39 27.91
N ASN A 699 30.19 15.67 27.68
CA ASN A 699 31.19 16.43 28.44
C ASN A 699 30.83 16.55 29.93
N TYR A 700 29.55 16.71 30.25
CA TYR A 700 29.04 16.72 31.63
C TYR A 700 29.08 15.32 32.28
N LEU A 701 28.84 14.26 31.51
CA LEU A 701 28.93 12.88 32.00
C LEU A 701 30.38 12.45 32.26
N THR A 702 31.32 12.79 31.38
CA THR A 702 32.74 12.42 31.52
C THR A 702 33.44 13.17 32.65
N SER A 703 32.95 14.36 33.02
CA SER A 703 33.48 15.13 34.16
C SER A 703 32.98 14.62 35.52
N LYS A 704 31.79 13.99 35.59
CA LYS A 704 31.25 13.42 36.84
C LYS A 704 31.52 11.92 37.02
N VAL A 705 31.69 11.17 35.94
CA VAL A 705 31.93 9.72 35.98
C VAL A 705 33.25 9.42 35.27
N THR A 706 34.33 9.32 36.06
CA THR A 706 35.71 9.14 35.56
C THR A 706 35.92 7.87 34.75
N PHE A 707 35.11 6.83 34.95
CA PHE A 707 35.13 5.60 34.12
C PHE A 707 34.70 5.84 32.65
N LEU A 708 33.97 6.93 32.36
CA LEU A 708 33.51 7.26 31.01
C LEU A 708 34.50 8.15 30.22
N SER A 709 35.67 8.49 30.79
CA SER A 709 36.65 9.38 30.14
C SER A 709 37.16 8.86 28.79
N PHE A 710 37.12 7.55 28.55
CA PHE A 710 37.47 6.91 27.28
C PHE A 710 36.66 7.44 26.09
N ILE A 711 35.49 8.03 26.34
CA ILE A 711 34.61 8.59 25.31
C ILE A 711 35.21 9.86 24.71
N ASN A 712 36.03 10.61 25.46
CA ASN A 712 36.69 11.82 24.96
C ASN A 712 37.80 11.53 23.95
N ASP A 713 38.29 10.28 23.90
CA ASP A 713 39.32 9.84 22.95
C ASP A 713 38.73 9.38 21.59
N ILE A 714 37.41 9.42 21.44
CA ILE A 714 36.71 9.02 20.21
C ILE A 714 36.82 10.13 19.14
N PRO A 715 37.02 9.79 17.85
CA PRO A 715 37.07 10.77 16.77
C PRO A 715 35.86 11.72 16.75
N PRO A 716 36.06 13.02 16.47
CA PRO A 716 35.01 14.05 16.60
C PRO A 716 33.78 13.80 15.71
N ALA A 717 33.95 13.13 14.56
CA ALA A 717 32.83 12.72 13.71
C ALA A 717 31.92 11.67 14.39
N ILE A 718 32.51 10.68 15.06
CA ILE A 718 31.76 9.64 15.79
C ILE A 718 31.15 10.24 17.06
N LEU A 719 31.89 11.11 17.77
CA LEU A 719 31.39 11.83 18.93
C LEU A 719 30.20 12.73 18.57
N GLY A 720 30.23 13.38 17.39
CA GLY A 720 29.08 14.11 16.84
C GLY A 720 27.86 13.23 16.54
N VAL A 721 28.06 12.02 16.00
CA VAL A 721 26.96 11.05 15.80
C VAL A 721 26.40 10.55 17.13
N VAL A 722 27.26 10.26 18.11
CA VAL A 722 26.87 9.77 19.45
C VAL A 722 26.17 10.86 20.28
N THR A 723 26.54 12.13 20.13
CA THR A 723 25.91 13.24 20.87
C THR A 723 24.66 13.78 20.18
N GLY A 724 24.60 13.75 18.84
CA GLY A 724 23.48 14.28 18.06
C GLY A 724 22.42 13.24 17.68
N LEU A 725 22.81 12.07 17.15
CA LEU A 725 21.88 11.09 16.58
C LEU A 725 21.44 10.04 17.61
N LEU A 726 22.36 9.51 18.42
CA LEU A 726 22.07 8.43 19.37
C LEU A 726 20.99 8.80 20.40
N PRO A 727 20.97 10.00 21.02
CA PRO A 727 19.92 10.36 21.99
C PRO A 727 18.55 10.43 21.33
N VAL A 728 18.47 10.93 20.09
CA VAL A 728 17.23 11.00 19.31
C VAL A 728 16.71 9.59 19.01
N VAL A 729 17.58 8.68 18.57
CA VAL A 729 17.20 7.29 18.29
C VAL A 729 16.78 6.55 19.57
N LEU A 730 17.56 6.68 20.66
CA LEU A 730 17.24 6.07 21.94
C LEU A 730 15.93 6.61 22.52
N LEU A 731 15.68 7.91 22.39
CA LEU A 731 14.42 8.52 22.82
C LEU A 731 13.24 8.00 21.99
N ALA A 732 13.40 7.87 20.67
CA ALA A 732 12.37 7.30 19.80
C ALA A 732 12.05 5.84 20.17
N VAL A 733 13.08 5.02 20.45
CA VAL A 733 12.92 3.63 20.91
C VAL A 733 12.23 3.58 22.27
N LEU A 734 12.64 4.44 23.20
CA LEU A 734 12.04 4.54 24.54
C LEU A 734 10.55 4.90 24.44
N MET A 735 10.19 5.87 23.62
CA MET A 735 8.79 6.27 23.41
C MET A 735 7.95 5.18 22.72
N ALA A 736 8.55 4.39 21.83
CA ALA A 736 7.89 3.26 21.17
C ALA A 736 7.58 2.08 22.13
N LEU A 737 8.34 1.96 23.23
CA LEU A 737 8.15 0.89 24.23
C LEU A 737 6.86 1.09 25.06
N VAL A 738 6.47 2.33 25.35
CA VAL A 738 5.34 2.66 26.23
C VAL A 738 4.02 1.99 25.79
N PRO A 739 3.55 2.13 24.54
CA PRO A 739 2.30 1.48 24.13
C PRO A 739 2.40 -0.05 24.11
N ILE A 740 3.60 -0.63 23.96
CA ILE A 740 3.82 -2.09 24.05
C ILE A 740 3.59 -2.56 25.49
N VAL A 741 4.19 -1.86 26.47
CA VAL A 741 3.99 -2.14 27.90
C VAL A 741 2.52 -1.96 28.29
N CYS A 742 1.86 -0.90 27.81
CA CYS A 742 0.44 -0.67 28.06
C CYS A 742 -0.43 -1.83 27.55
N ARG A 743 -0.19 -2.34 26.34
CA ARG A 743 -0.91 -3.50 25.79
C ARG A 743 -0.67 -4.75 26.60
N TRP A 744 0.57 -5.00 27.00
CA TRP A 744 0.93 -6.15 27.82
C TRP A 744 0.23 -6.11 29.18
N MET A 745 0.27 -4.96 29.88
CA MET A 745 -0.44 -4.76 31.13
C MET A 745 -1.96 -4.85 30.97
N ALA A 746 -2.52 -4.40 29.85
CA ALA A 746 -3.95 -4.49 29.58
C ALA A 746 -4.37 -5.96 29.40
N LYS A 747 -3.56 -6.80 28.73
CA LYS A 747 -3.78 -8.25 28.67
C LYS A 747 -3.72 -8.89 30.05
N LEU A 748 -2.73 -8.52 30.88
CA LEU A 748 -2.59 -9.03 32.25
C LEU A 748 -3.73 -8.60 33.19
N SER A 749 -4.35 -7.45 32.93
CA SER A 749 -5.47 -6.94 33.72
C SER A 749 -6.74 -7.80 33.64
N GLY A 750 -6.80 -8.75 32.69
CA GLY A 750 -7.89 -9.71 32.56
C GLY A 750 -9.00 -9.29 31.59
N GLU A 751 -8.69 -8.41 30.62
CA GLU A 751 -9.59 -8.10 29.51
C GLU A 751 -9.76 -9.32 28.59
N VAL A 752 -10.98 -9.60 28.16
CA VAL A 752 -11.33 -10.84 27.44
C VAL A 752 -11.21 -10.73 25.92
N THR A 753 -11.13 -9.51 25.38
CA THR A 753 -10.96 -9.26 23.93
C THR A 753 -9.77 -8.37 23.63
N VAL A 754 -9.17 -8.58 22.46
CA VAL A 754 -8.11 -7.70 21.93
C VAL A 754 -8.64 -6.27 21.72
N GLN A 755 -9.90 -6.11 21.32
CA GLN A 755 -10.55 -4.79 21.21
C GLN A 755 -10.54 -4.04 22.55
N ALA A 756 -10.94 -4.68 23.65
CA ALA A 756 -10.94 -4.08 24.98
C ALA A 756 -9.52 -3.72 25.44
N VAL A 757 -8.52 -4.54 25.10
CA VAL A 757 -7.09 -4.27 25.35
C VAL A 757 -6.63 -3.00 24.62
N GLU A 758 -6.97 -2.82 23.34
CA GLU A 758 -6.64 -1.60 22.60
C GLU A 758 -7.31 -0.37 23.20
N LEU A 759 -8.60 -0.44 23.57
CA LEU A 759 -9.32 0.66 24.22
C LEU A 759 -8.74 1.03 25.59
N LYS A 760 -8.25 0.04 26.34
CA LYS A 760 -7.59 0.26 27.64
C LYS A 760 -6.21 0.90 27.45
N THR A 761 -5.45 0.40 26.48
CA THR A 761 -4.15 0.95 26.05
C THR A 761 -4.29 2.39 25.61
N GLN A 762 -5.31 2.72 24.80
CA GLN A 762 -5.61 4.10 24.41
C GLN A 762 -5.80 5.03 25.62
N THR A 763 -6.46 4.54 26.67
CA THR A 763 -6.75 5.35 27.87
C THR A 763 -5.46 5.66 28.63
N TRP A 764 -4.66 4.63 28.89
CA TRP A 764 -3.40 4.75 29.60
C TRP A 764 -2.35 5.53 28.80
N TYR A 765 -2.25 5.26 27.51
CA TYR A 765 -1.29 5.95 26.66
C TYR A 765 -1.69 7.40 26.40
N MET A 766 -2.99 7.73 26.35
CA MET A 766 -3.42 9.13 26.34
C MET A 766 -3.01 9.88 27.61
N ALA A 767 -3.20 9.26 28.79
CA ALA A 767 -2.74 9.85 30.05
C ALA A 767 -1.22 10.07 30.06
N PHE A 768 -0.46 9.09 29.57
CA PHE A 768 0.98 9.22 29.39
C PHE A 768 1.34 10.38 28.45
N GLN A 769 0.70 10.49 27.29
CA GLN A 769 0.97 11.55 26.32
C GLN A 769 0.69 12.94 26.91
N VAL A 770 -0.45 13.11 27.59
CA VAL A 770 -0.80 14.41 28.21
C VAL A 770 0.17 14.74 29.35
N ILE A 771 0.50 13.80 30.23
CA ILE A 771 1.35 14.09 31.39
C ILE A 771 2.81 14.26 30.99
N GLN A 772 3.38 13.31 30.25
CA GLN A 772 4.82 13.30 29.93
C GLN A 772 5.16 14.15 28.71
N VAL A 773 4.43 13.97 27.59
CA VAL A 773 4.76 14.63 26.32
C VAL A 773 4.21 16.06 26.27
N PHE A 774 3.08 16.34 26.90
CA PHE A 774 2.55 17.70 26.99
C PHE A 774 3.01 18.42 28.27
N LEU A 775 2.45 18.10 29.43
CA LEU A 775 2.66 18.89 30.65
C LEU A 775 4.14 18.94 31.07
N ILE A 776 4.79 17.80 31.27
CA ILE A 776 6.20 17.76 31.70
C ILE A 776 7.12 18.41 30.67
N THR A 777 6.88 18.23 29.38
CA THR A 777 7.72 18.87 28.35
C THR A 777 7.54 20.40 28.34
N THR A 778 6.33 20.90 28.59
CA THR A 778 6.06 22.34 28.75
C THR A 778 6.86 22.92 29.92
N PHE A 779 7.02 22.18 31.02
CA PHE A 779 7.90 22.56 32.14
C PHE A 779 9.38 22.35 31.81
N ALA A 780 9.72 21.33 31.01
CA ALA A 780 11.08 20.91 30.73
C ALA A 780 11.89 21.90 29.90
N SER A 781 11.23 22.69 29.05
CA SER A 781 11.87 23.80 28.34
C SER A 781 12.43 24.90 29.28
N GLY A 782 12.21 24.79 30.60
CA GLY A 782 12.92 25.55 31.64
C GLY A 782 13.48 24.68 32.80
N ALA A 783 13.57 23.35 32.67
CA ALA A 783 13.64 22.43 33.81
C ALA A 783 14.93 22.38 34.62
N ALA A 784 16.11 22.71 34.07
CA ALA A 784 17.34 22.55 34.85
C ALA A 784 17.31 23.42 36.13
N SER A 785 16.69 24.60 36.08
CA SER A 785 16.46 25.48 37.23
C SER A 785 15.13 25.21 37.94
N VAL A 786 14.06 24.88 37.21
CA VAL A 786 12.69 24.76 37.76
C VAL A 786 12.49 23.46 38.56
N ALA A 787 13.09 22.33 38.15
CA ALA A 787 12.98 21.08 38.90
C ALA A 787 13.67 21.16 40.27
N ALA A 788 14.80 21.89 40.37
CA ALA A 788 15.45 22.17 41.63
C ALA A 788 14.61 23.11 42.52
N GLN A 789 13.96 24.11 41.92
CA GLN A 789 13.10 25.06 42.62
C GLN A 789 11.80 24.44 43.15
N ILE A 790 11.14 23.54 42.41
CA ILE A 790 9.89 22.89 42.84
C ILE A 790 10.14 21.87 43.97
N VAL A 791 11.28 21.19 43.96
CA VAL A 791 11.67 20.27 45.05
C VAL A 791 11.96 21.05 46.34
N GLN A 792 12.49 22.28 46.23
CA GLN A 792 12.79 23.13 47.38
C GLN A 792 11.56 23.95 47.85
N ASP A 793 10.68 24.36 46.94
CA ASP A 793 9.46 25.10 47.23
C ASP A 793 8.28 24.63 46.34
N PRO A 794 7.47 23.67 46.82
CA PRO A 794 6.31 23.16 46.10
C PRO A 794 5.23 24.22 45.82
N THR A 795 5.20 25.33 46.57
CA THR A 795 4.20 26.39 46.39
C THR A 795 4.48 27.29 45.18
N SER A 796 5.73 27.32 44.72
CA SER A 796 6.16 28.06 43.53
C SER A 796 5.71 27.41 42.19
N ALA A 797 5.20 26.18 42.22
CA ALA A 797 4.83 25.45 41.02
C ALA A 797 3.74 26.16 40.19
N THR A 798 2.78 26.84 40.83
CA THR A 798 1.70 27.56 40.15
C THR A 798 2.17 28.86 39.49
N THR A 799 3.12 29.57 40.11
CA THR A 799 3.72 30.78 39.53
C THR A 799 4.67 30.43 38.39
N LEU A 800 5.52 29.41 38.57
CA LEU A 800 6.42 28.90 37.53
C LEU A 800 5.68 28.29 36.33
N LEU A 801 4.53 27.64 36.55
CA LEU A 801 3.66 27.12 35.49
C LEU A 801 3.20 28.25 34.55
N ALA A 802 2.66 29.32 35.11
CA ALA A 802 2.09 30.39 34.30
C ALA A 802 3.14 31.37 33.73
N GLU A 803 4.35 31.43 34.27
CA GLU A 803 5.48 32.13 33.62
C GLU A 803 6.06 31.38 32.41
N ASN A 804 6.11 30.04 32.46
CA ASN A 804 6.73 29.23 31.41
C ASN A 804 5.74 28.81 30.31
N LEU A 805 4.44 28.78 30.59
CA LEU A 805 3.41 28.40 29.62
C LEU A 805 3.47 29.22 28.32
N PRO A 806 3.51 30.57 28.36
CA PRO A 806 3.57 31.39 27.15
C PRO A 806 4.88 31.19 26.38
N LYS A 807 6.01 31.07 27.09
CA LYS A 807 7.35 30.86 26.50
C LYS A 807 7.47 29.52 25.76
N ALA A 808 6.79 28.48 26.24
CA ALA A 808 6.76 27.17 25.59
C ALA A 808 5.98 27.16 24.26
N SER A 809 5.27 28.24 23.89
CA SER A 809 4.50 28.28 22.64
C SER A 809 5.39 28.19 21.38
N ASN A 810 6.58 28.79 21.41
CA ASN A 810 7.56 28.69 20.30
C ASN A 810 8.05 27.26 20.09
N PHE A 811 8.26 26.50 21.17
CA PHE A 811 8.56 25.07 21.09
C PHE A 811 7.42 24.32 20.39
N TYR A 812 6.16 24.59 20.75
CA TYR A 812 5.03 23.90 20.15
C TYR A 812 4.80 24.27 18.68
N ILE A 813 5.07 25.51 18.27
CA ILE A 813 5.08 25.90 16.85
C ILE A 813 6.09 25.04 16.07
N GLY A 814 7.34 24.98 16.54
CA GLY A 814 8.37 24.11 15.95
C GLY A 814 7.99 22.64 15.97
N TYR A 815 7.35 22.18 17.06
CA TYR A 815 6.88 20.82 17.22
C TYR A 815 5.80 20.47 16.18
N PHE A 816 4.83 21.34 15.90
CA PHE A 816 3.82 21.10 14.87
C PHE A 816 4.41 21.07 13.46
N ILE A 817 5.39 21.92 13.17
CA ILE A 817 6.11 21.89 11.88
C ILE A 817 6.85 20.56 11.73
N LEU A 818 7.65 20.19 12.74
CA LEU A 818 8.45 18.98 12.72
C LEU A 818 7.57 17.72 12.65
N GLN A 819 6.53 17.62 13.48
CA GLN A 819 5.63 16.47 13.48
C GLN A 819 4.76 16.45 12.22
N GLY A 820 4.27 17.60 11.75
CA GLY A 820 3.45 17.71 10.55
C GLY A 820 4.19 17.24 9.31
N LEU A 821 5.37 17.81 9.03
CA LEU A 821 6.19 17.42 7.88
C LEU A 821 6.83 16.04 8.07
N GLY A 822 7.40 15.78 9.25
CA GLY A 822 8.13 14.53 9.54
C GLY A 822 7.23 13.30 9.53
N ILE A 823 6.04 13.37 10.16
CA ILE A 823 5.08 12.26 10.12
C ILE A 823 4.53 12.10 8.70
N ALA A 824 4.07 13.17 8.04
CA ALA A 824 3.47 13.05 6.71
C ALA A 824 4.45 12.48 5.68
N SER A 825 5.70 12.95 5.67
CA SER A 825 6.74 12.44 4.77
C SER A 825 7.13 10.99 5.12
N GLY A 826 7.32 10.68 6.40
CA GLY A 826 7.66 9.33 6.86
C GLY A 826 6.58 8.30 6.55
N ASP A 827 5.31 8.67 6.74
CA ASP A 827 4.14 7.84 6.44
C ASP A 827 4.00 7.58 4.93
N LEU A 828 4.26 8.59 4.08
CA LEU A 828 4.22 8.43 2.62
C LEU A 828 5.38 7.57 2.09
N LEU A 829 6.60 7.76 2.61
CA LEU A 829 7.78 6.99 2.19
C LEU A 829 7.75 5.55 2.70
N ASN A 830 7.11 5.31 3.84
CA ASN A 830 7.01 4.00 4.49
C ASN A 830 8.35 3.24 4.56
N ILE A 831 9.41 3.95 4.97
CA ILE A 831 10.80 3.46 4.98
C ILE A 831 10.92 2.17 5.81
N GLY A 832 10.16 2.06 6.91
CA GLY A 832 10.17 0.88 7.77
C GLY A 832 9.74 -0.39 7.03
N ALA A 833 8.61 -0.35 6.31
CA ALA A 833 8.16 -1.49 5.52
C ALA A 833 9.14 -1.80 4.37
N LEU A 834 9.67 -0.77 3.71
CA LEU A 834 10.65 -0.91 2.63
C LEU A 834 11.94 -1.56 3.12
N ALA A 835 12.49 -1.12 4.25
CA ALA A 835 13.70 -1.69 4.85
C ALA A 835 13.49 -3.15 5.29
N VAL A 836 12.32 -3.46 5.86
CA VAL A 836 11.97 -4.85 6.20
C VAL A 836 11.89 -5.73 4.94
N PHE A 837 11.31 -5.20 3.86
CA PHE A 837 11.14 -5.92 2.62
C PHE A 837 12.46 -6.10 1.83
N LEU A 838 13.29 -5.05 1.72
CA LEU A 838 14.51 -5.07 0.91
C LEU A 838 15.73 -5.61 1.65
N VAL A 839 15.88 -5.30 2.95
CA VAL A 839 17.08 -5.59 3.73
C VAL A 839 16.84 -6.75 4.67
N VAL A 840 15.87 -6.62 5.57
CA VAL A 840 15.69 -7.59 6.68
C VAL A 840 15.32 -8.97 6.15
N GLY A 841 14.41 -9.06 5.17
CA GLY A 841 14.03 -10.37 4.64
C GLY A 841 15.13 -11.06 3.83
N LYS A 842 16.16 -10.36 3.33
CA LYS A 842 17.33 -11.03 2.74
C LYS A 842 18.10 -11.87 3.76
N PHE A 843 18.00 -11.54 5.06
CA PHE A 843 18.72 -12.22 6.14
C PHE A 843 17.82 -13.12 7.01
N LEU A 844 16.55 -12.76 7.19
CA LEU A 844 15.62 -13.50 8.07
C LEU A 844 14.80 -14.59 7.36
N ASP A 845 14.58 -14.48 6.05
CA ASP A 845 13.74 -15.42 5.30
C ASP A 845 14.54 -16.63 4.86
N LYS A 846 14.69 -17.57 5.80
CA LYS A 846 15.39 -18.84 5.56
C LYS A 846 14.44 -19.99 5.18
N SER A 847 13.12 -19.80 5.24
CA SER A 847 12.11 -20.79 4.84
C SER A 847 11.04 -20.21 3.90
N PRO A 848 10.45 -21.03 2.99
CA PRO A 848 9.38 -20.60 2.08
C PRO A 848 8.22 -19.95 2.82
N ARG A 849 7.80 -20.53 3.95
CA ARG A 849 6.72 -20.00 4.81
C ARG A 849 6.97 -18.57 5.26
N LYS A 850 8.19 -18.22 5.67
CA LYS A 850 8.53 -16.87 6.13
C LYS A 850 8.47 -15.87 4.98
N LEU A 851 8.98 -16.27 3.82
CA LEU A 851 8.95 -15.49 2.60
C LEU A 851 7.51 -15.21 2.15
N PHE A 852 6.66 -16.24 2.13
CA PHE A 852 5.23 -16.11 1.81
C PHE A 852 4.47 -15.26 2.82
N LYS A 853 4.62 -15.52 4.13
CA LYS A 853 3.96 -14.72 5.19
C LYS A 853 4.33 -13.24 5.07
N ARG A 854 5.59 -12.91 4.76
CA ARG A 854 6.02 -11.52 4.54
C ARG A 854 5.38 -10.91 3.31
N TYR A 855 5.20 -11.68 2.23
CA TYR A 855 4.53 -11.23 1.01
C TYR A 855 3.05 -10.91 1.25
N ILE A 856 2.30 -11.81 1.89
CA ILE A 856 0.84 -11.63 2.09
C ILE A 856 0.46 -10.74 3.28
N THR A 857 1.38 -10.46 4.21
CA THR A 857 1.04 -9.72 5.44
C THR A 857 1.16 -8.21 5.22
N LEU A 858 0.01 -7.54 5.17
CA LEU A 858 -0.08 -6.08 5.20
C LEU A 858 0.15 -5.52 6.62
N ALA A 859 0.71 -4.32 6.68
CA ALA A 859 0.87 -3.58 7.91
C ALA A 859 -0.51 -3.19 8.48
N GLY A 860 -0.69 -3.42 9.79
CA GLY A 860 -1.94 -3.18 10.50
C GLY A 860 -1.89 -1.91 11.34
N LEU A 861 -3.00 -1.17 11.43
CA LEU A 861 -3.13 0.00 12.33
C LEU A 861 -3.31 -0.43 13.79
N GLY A 862 -2.54 0.19 14.70
CA GLY A 862 -2.64 -0.01 16.15
C GLY A 862 -3.41 1.14 16.81
N TRP A 863 -4.73 1.02 16.94
CA TRP A 863 -5.62 2.09 17.40
C TRP A 863 -5.24 2.66 18.77
N GLY A 864 -4.83 1.79 19.71
CA GLY A 864 -4.44 2.17 21.06
C GLY A 864 -3.19 3.04 21.14
N SER A 865 -2.35 3.07 20.10
CA SER A 865 -1.18 3.96 20.01
C SER A 865 -1.40 5.16 19.10
N LEU A 866 -2.21 5.01 18.05
CA LEU A 866 -2.44 6.06 17.05
C LEU A 866 -3.30 7.21 17.59
N TYR A 867 -4.46 6.91 18.16
CA TYR A 867 -5.38 7.94 18.67
C TYR A 867 -4.74 8.81 19.76
N PRO A 868 -4.00 8.27 20.74
CA PRO A 868 -3.34 9.10 21.75
C PRO A 868 -2.28 10.05 21.19
N LYS A 869 -1.51 9.62 20.19
CA LYS A 869 -0.47 10.46 19.57
C LYS A 869 -1.07 11.72 18.95
N PHE A 870 -2.08 11.55 18.08
CA PHE A 870 -2.71 12.68 17.40
C PHE A 870 -3.72 13.43 18.27
N GLY A 871 -4.37 12.72 19.20
CA GLY A 871 -5.24 13.34 20.20
C GLY A 871 -4.48 14.27 21.14
N ASN A 872 -3.25 13.94 21.53
CA ASN A 872 -2.42 14.85 22.32
C ASN A 872 -2.02 16.10 21.54
N LEU A 873 -1.66 15.96 20.26
CA LEU A 873 -1.43 17.13 19.39
C LEU A 873 -2.67 18.04 19.31
N ALA A 874 -3.87 17.45 19.24
CA ALA A 874 -5.11 18.22 19.23
C ALA A 874 -5.37 18.90 20.59
N ILE A 875 -5.10 18.22 21.70
CA ILE A 875 -5.19 18.77 23.06
C ILE A 875 -4.25 19.97 23.22
N ILE A 876 -3.01 19.89 22.73
CA ILE A 876 -2.04 21.00 22.75
C ILE A 876 -2.58 22.18 21.94
N ALA A 877 -3.05 21.95 20.72
CA ALA A 877 -3.61 23.01 19.86
C ALA A 877 -4.81 23.72 20.52
N ILE A 878 -5.72 22.96 21.15
CA ILE A 878 -6.87 23.52 21.87
C ILE A 878 -6.41 24.30 23.10
N THR A 879 -5.44 23.79 23.86
CA THR A 879 -4.94 24.45 25.08
C THR A 879 -4.25 25.78 24.77
N TYR A 880 -3.43 25.83 23.71
CA TYR A 880 -2.71 27.04 23.30
C TYR A 880 -3.52 28.01 22.44
N SER A 881 -4.74 27.64 22.03
CA SER A 881 -5.60 28.42 21.13
C SER A 881 -5.77 29.89 21.52
N ILE A 882 -5.88 30.19 22.82
CA ILE A 882 -6.05 31.53 23.37
C ILE A 882 -4.74 32.13 23.87
N ILE A 883 -3.81 31.28 24.34
CA ILE A 883 -2.52 31.72 24.92
C ILE A 883 -1.58 32.22 23.82
N SER A 884 -1.44 31.44 22.74
CA SER A 884 -0.63 31.79 21.58
C SER A 884 -1.40 31.35 20.34
N PRO A 885 -2.30 32.19 19.82
CA PRO A 885 -3.21 31.80 18.75
C PRO A 885 -2.49 31.28 17.51
N LEU A 886 -1.28 31.79 17.23
CA LEU A 886 -0.45 31.37 16.09
C LEU A 886 -0.21 29.84 16.04
N VAL A 887 -0.19 29.16 17.19
CA VAL A 887 -0.09 27.69 17.28
C VAL A 887 -1.19 27.00 16.46
N LEU A 888 -2.42 27.55 16.43
CA LEU A 888 -3.53 27.00 15.65
C LEU A 888 -3.27 27.04 14.14
N GLY A 889 -2.56 28.06 13.65
CA GLY A 889 -2.21 28.20 12.24
C GLY A 889 -1.30 27.06 11.79
N PHE A 890 -0.22 26.82 12.53
CA PHE A 890 0.71 25.72 12.26
C PHE A 890 0.08 24.36 12.52
N ALA A 891 -0.76 24.23 13.55
CA ALA A 891 -1.51 23.00 13.81
C ALA A 891 -2.46 22.68 12.64
N THR A 892 -3.11 23.68 12.04
CA THR A 892 -4.00 23.49 10.88
C THR A 892 -3.24 22.89 9.70
N VAL A 893 -2.08 23.47 9.34
CA VAL A 893 -1.23 22.97 8.25
C VAL A 893 -0.69 21.58 8.59
N GLY A 894 -0.17 21.38 9.80
CA GLY A 894 0.37 20.10 10.25
C GLY A 894 -0.66 18.97 10.20
N PHE A 895 -1.87 19.19 10.74
CA PHE A 895 -2.94 18.19 10.69
C PHE A 895 -3.46 17.96 9.26
N ALA A 896 -3.49 18.98 8.40
CA ALA A 896 -3.87 18.82 6.99
C ALA A 896 -2.90 17.90 6.25
N LEU A 897 -1.58 18.08 6.44
CA LEU A 897 -0.56 17.21 5.86
C LEU A 897 -0.66 15.77 6.39
N ILE A 898 -0.82 15.60 7.70
CA ILE A 898 -1.02 14.29 8.34
C ILE A 898 -2.29 13.61 7.80
N TYR A 899 -3.39 14.34 7.64
CA TYR A 899 -4.63 13.83 7.06
C TYR A 899 -4.42 13.32 5.62
N LEU A 900 -3.72 14.07 4.77
CA LEU A 900 -3.45 13.66 3.40
C LEU A 900 -2.60 12.38 3.33
N ALA A 901 -1.54 12.29 4.15
CA ALA A 901 -0.70 11.10 4.25
C ALA A 901 -1.46 9.89 4.79
N ALA A 902 -2.22 10.06 5.88
CA ALA A 902 -3.06 9.01 6.46
C ALA A 902 -4.13 8.51 5.47
N ARG A 903 -4.71 9.42 4.68
CA ARG A 903 -5.70 9.09 3.65
C ARG A 903 -5.09 8.27 2.52
N TYR A 904 -3.92 8.65 2.02
CA TYR A 904 -3.19 7.86 1.02
C TYR A 904 -2.88 6.45 1.54
N ASN A 905 -2.32 6.37 2.76
CA ASN A 905 -1.97 5.09 3.37
C ASN A 905 -3.19 4.20 3.63
N SER A 906 -4.31 4.76 4.08
CA SER A 906 -5.53 3.99 4.31
C SER A 906 -6.07 3.42 3.00
N ILE A 907 -6.02 4.17 1.89
CA ILE A 907 -6.52 3.69 0.59
C ILE A 907 -5.59 2.63 -0.02
N TYR A 908 -4.27 2.83 -0.03
CA TYR A 908 -3.35 2.04 -0.87
C TYR A 908 -2.42 1.08 -0.12
N ILE A 909 -2.17 1.26 1.18
CA ILE A 909 -1.06 0.58 1.88
C ILE A 909 -1.51 -0.23 3.10
N LEU A 910 -2.33 0.34 3.98
CA LEU A 910 -2.60 -0.21 5.32
C LEU A 910 -3.89 -1.04 5.37
N THR A 911 -3.89 -2.08 6.20
CA THR A 911 -5.08 -2.87 6.53
C THR A 911 -5.43 -2.75 8.02
N ASN A 912 -6.60 -3.24 8.42
CA ASN A 912 -7.03 -3.25 9.81
C ASN A 912 -7.01 -4.68 10.37
N LYS A 913 -6.14 -4.90 11.37
CA LYS A 913 -6.03 -6.19 12.07
C LYS A 913 -7.10 -6.31 13.16
N VAL A 914 -7.23 -5.28 13.99
CA VAL A 914 -8.21 -5.19 15.08
C VAL A 914 -9.31 -4.22 14.67
N ASP A 915 -10.57 -4.60 14.87
CA ASP A 915 -11.72 -3.74 14.60
C ASP A 915 -12.41 -3.39 15.92
N THR A 916 -12.34 -2.12 16.32
CA THR A 916 -13.00 -1.58 17.52
C THR A 916 -14.40 -1.06 17.22
N ARG A 917 -14.84 -1.10 15.95
CA ARG A 917 -16.16 -0.66 15.49
C ARG A 917 -16.51 0.76 15.91
N GLY A 918 -15.51 1.60 15.88
CA GLY A 918 -15.54 3.01 16.20
C GLY A 918 -15.55 3.33 17.70
N ALA A 919 -15.42 2.34 18.59
CA ALA A 919 -15.30 2.60 20.02
C ALA A 919 -14.04 3.41 20.36
N ALA A 920 -12.93 3.20 19.63
CA ALA A 920 -11.71 3.98 19.82
C ALA A 920 -11.90 5.45 19.45
N TYR A 921 -12.66 5.71 18.38
CA TYR A 921 -13.05 7.04 17.93
C TYR A 921 -13.96 7.75 18.96
N ALA A 922 -15.02 7.07 19.42
CA ALA A 922 -15.90 7.61 20.45
C ALA A 922 -15.12 8.00 21.72
N LYS A 923 -14.12 7.18 22.08
CA LYS A 923 -13.25 7.45 23.23
C LYS A 923 -12.34 8.66 22.99
N VAL A 924 -11.73 8.80 21.81
CA VAL A 924 -10.83 9.95 21.55
C VAL A 924 -11.60 11.27 21.55
N LEU A 925 -12.84 11.30 21.02
CA LEU A 925 -13.70 12.48 21.05
C LEU A 925 -13.94 12.96 22.49
N GLN A 926 -14.21 12.04 23.41
CA GLN A 926 -14.37 12.37 24.83
C GLN A 926 -13.03 12.79 25.48
N GLN A 927 -11.90 12.24 25.02
CA GLN A 927 -10.58 12.62 25.50
C GLN A 927 -10.16 14.03 25.06
N LEU A 928 -10.69 14.56 23.95
CA LEU A 928 -10.43 15.95 23.52
C LEU A 928 -10.95 16.99 24.51
N MET A 929 -11.98 16.67 25.31
CA MET A 929 -12.45 17.54 26.39
C MET A 929 -11.34 17.86 27.40
N THR A 930 -10.34 16.98 27.55
CA THR A 930 -9.14 17.26 28.37
C THR A 930 -8.42 18.53 27.91
N GLY A 931 -8.37 18.81 26.60
CA GLY A 931 -7.76 20.03 26.07
C GLY A 931 -8.57 21.29 26.40
N VAL A 932 -9.89 21.19 26.44
CA VAL A 932 -10.76 22.31 26.89
C VAL A 932 -10.52 22.59 28.37
N TYR A 933 -10.51 21.55 29.22
CA TYR A 933 -10.23 21.72 30.65
C TYR A 933 -8.84 22.27 30.91
N LEU A 934 -7.81 21.77 30.23
CA LEU A 934 -6.45 22.29 30.37
C LEU A 934 -6.39 23.75 29.89
N GLY A 935 -7.01 24.10 28.77
CA GLY A 935 -7.12 25.48 28.30
C GLY A 935 -7.75 26.42 29.34
N GLU A 936 -8.90 26.04 29.91
CA GLU A 936 -9.60 26.82 30.93
C GLU A 936 -8.77 26.99 32.21
N VAL A 937 -8.20 25.89 32.74
CA VAL A 937 -7.38 25.92 33.97
C VAL A 937 -6.10 26.74 33.76
N CYS A 938 -5.46 26.60 32.61
CA CYS A 938 -4.27 27.38 32.27
C CYS A 938 -4.59 28.89 32.15
N LEU A 939 -5.72 29.26 31.55
CA LEU A 939 -6.14 30.66 31.48
C LEU A 939 -6.47 31.24 32.86
N ILE A 940 -7.14 30.49 33.73
CA ILE A 940 -7.37 30.90 35.13
C ILE A 940 -6.04 31.20 35.83
N GLY A 941 -5.05 30.30 35.69
CA GLY A 941 -3.71 30.49 36.25
C GLY A 941 -2.99 31.73 35.68
N LEU A 942 -3.07 31.94 34.36
CA LEU A 942 -2.47 33.11 33.69
C LEU A 942 -3.12 34.44 34.12
N PHE A 943 -4.44 34.48 34.31
CA PHE A 943 -5.13 35.67 34.81
C PHE A 943 -4.84 35.95 36.29
N ALA A 944 -4.61 34.89 37.09
CA ALA A 944 -4.22 35.01 38.49
C ALA A 944 -2.86 35.69 38.66
N ILE A 945 -1.84 35.31 37.88
CA ILE A 945 -0.52 35.96 37.91
C ILE A 945 -0.60 37.44 37.55
N ASN A 946 -1.44 37.79 36.58
CA ASN A 946 -1.56 39.17 36.12
C ASN A 946 -2.52 40.02 36.99
N THR A 947 -2.98 39.50 38.13
CA THR A 947 -3.84 40.20 39.11
C THR A 947 -5.11 40.79 38.49
N ALA A 948 -5.78 40.01 37.63
CA ALA A 948 -7.00 40.39 36.93
C ALA A 948 -8.23 39.65 37.50
N PRO A 949 -8.88 40.16 38.58
CA PRO A 949 -9.91 39.41 39.31
C PRO A 949 -11.18 39.16 38.50
N GLY A 950 -11.62 40.12 37.67
CA GLY A 950 -12.82 39.97 36.84
C GLY A 950 -12.74 38.80 35.84
N PRO A 951 -11.69 38.74 34.99
CA PRO A 951 -11.45 37.61 34.09
C PRO A 951 -11.38 36.25 34.78
N ILE A 952 -10.81 36.16 35.99
CA ILE A 952 -10.75 34.92 36.77
C ILE A 952 -12.15 34.42 37.13
N VAL A 953 -13.00 35.29 37.69
CA VAL A 953 -14.37 34.91 38.10
C VAL A 953 -15.17 34.43 36.89
N LEU A 954 -15.08 35.13 35.76
CA LEU A 954 -15.76 34.73 34.52
C LEU A 954 -15.28 33.35 34.03
N MET A 955 -13.97 33.09 34.02
CA MET A 955 -13.46 31.79 33.60
C MET A 955 -13.84 30.65 34.54
N VAL A 956 -13.91 30.89 35.86
CA VAL A 956 -14.38 29.88 36.83
C VAL A 956 -15.85 29.54 36.58
N ILE A 957 -16.69 30.54 36.32
CA ILE A 957 -18.11 30.31 35.95
C ILE A 957 -18.20 29.46 34.68
N PHE A 958 -17.38 29.76 33.67
CA PHE A 958 -17.35 29.00 32.43
C PHE A 958 -16.88 27.55 32.65
N LEU A 959 -15.85 27.32 33.46
CA LEU A 959 -15.38 25.99 33.83
C LEU A 959 -16.49 25.15 34.49
N VAL A 960 -17.28 25.75 35.40
CA VAL A 960 -18.44 25.08 35.99
C VAL A 960 -19.47 24.73 34.93
N CYS A 961 -19.76 25.65 34.00
CA CYS A 961 -20.67 25.39 32.87
C CYS A 961 -20.15 24.25 31.97
N THR A 962 -18.85 24.21 31.68
CA THR A 962 -18.18 23.15 30.92
C THR A 962 -18.31 21.79 31.61
N VAL A 963 -18.16 21.73 32.95
CA VAL A 963 -18.37 20.50 33.73
C VAL A 963 -19.83 20.03 33.63
N VAL A 964 -20.80 20.92 33.86
CA VAL A 964 -22.22 20.60 33.75
C VAL A 964 -22.57 20.10 32.34
N TYR A 965 -22.12 20.82 31.31
CA TYR A 965 -22.31 20.43 29.91
C TYR A 965 -21.75 19.05 29.60
N HIS A 966 -20.51 18.76 30.02
CA HIS A 966 -19.88 17.48 29.78
C HIS A 966 -20.60 16.33 30.49
N ILE A 967 -21.10 16.55 31.72
CA ILE A 967 -21.93 15.56 32.43
C ILE A 967 -23.22 15.30 31.66
N MET A 968 -23.95 16.34 31.26
CA MET A 968 -25.20 16.23 30.49
C MET A 968 -25.00 15.50 29.16
N MET A 969 -23.97 15.92 28.39
CA MET A 969 -23.61 15.31 27.11
C MET A 969 -23.28 13.82 27.29
N ARG A 970 -22.51 13.46 28.32
CA ARG A 970 -22.16 12.06 28.60
C ARG A 970 -23.38 11.25 29.01
N GLN A 971 -24.27 11.79 29.84
CA GLN A 971 -25.49 11.09 30.24
C GLN A 971 -26.41 10.82 29.03
N ALA A 972 -26.56 11.80 28.13
CA ALA A 972 -27.37 11.66 26.92
C ALA A 972 -26.79 10.67 25.90
N LEU A 973 -25.47 10.71 25.66
CA LEU A 973 -24.84 9.96 24.56
C LEU A 973 -24.30 8.57 24.95
N LYS A 974 -24.01 8.33 26.24
CA LYS A 974 -23.51 7.04 26.72
C LYS A 974 -24.44 5.84 26.41
N PRO A 975 -25.77 5.88 26.60
CA PRO A 975 -26.62 4.74 26.25
C PRO A 975 -26.61 4.45 24.75
N LEU A 976 -26.59 5.50 23.91
CA LEU A 976 -26.61 5.38 22.45
C LEU A 976 -25.29 4.84 21.85
N THR A 977 -24.17 5.10 22.52
CA THR A 977 -22.85 4.56 22.12
C THR A 977 -22.58 3.17 22.67
N ALA A 978 -23.25 2.76 23.75
CA ALA A 978 -23.08 1.46 24.36
C ALA A 978 -23.91 0.37 23.68
N TYR A 979 -25.07 0.72 23.13
CA TYR A 979 -26.09 -0.23 22.68
C TYR A 979 -26.66 0.11 21.30
N LEU A 980 -27.12 -0.90 20.56
CA LEU A 980 -27.86 -0.74 19.30
C LEU A 980 -29.32 -0.27 19.54
N PRO A 981 -29.92 0.53 18.65
CA PRO A 981 -31.29 1.01 18.83
C PRO A 981 -32.29 -0.13 18.64
N GLU A 982 -33.38 -0.13 19.40
CA GLU A 982 -34.43 -1.15 19.35
C GLU A 982 -35.35 -0.99 18.12
N SER A 983 -35.47 0.24 17.62
CA SER A 983 -36.09 0.56 16.34
C SER A 983 -35.41 1.79 15.74
N VAL A 984 -35.25 1.78 14.42
CA VAL A 984 -34.65 2.86 13.63
C VAL A 984 -35.84 3.59 12.99
N ASP A 985 -36.23 4.74 13.56
CA ASP A 985 -37.30 5.66 13.11
C ASP A 985 -38.53 5.05 12.40
N GLY A 986 -39.59 4.72 13.16
CA GLY A 986 -41.01 4.91 12.78
C GLY A 986 -41.61 4.29 11.49
N GLY A 987 -40.86 3.63 10.62
CA GLY A 987 -41.37 3.16 9.34
C GLY A 987 -40.68 1.89 8.85
N ASP A 988 -41.45 0.80 8.84
CA ASP A 988 -41.34 -0.42 8.00
C ASP A 988 -39.96 -1.05 7.70
N GLN A 989 -38.96 -0.84 8.56
CA GLN A 989 -37.70 -1.59 8.53
C GLN A 989 -37.72 -2.86 9.39
N ARG A 990 -38.86 -3.23 9.98
CA ARG A 990 -39.05 -4.51 10.70
C ARG A 990 -38.62 -5.72 9.85
N LYS A 991 -38.83 -5.68 8.53
CA LYS A 991 -38.42 -6.74 7.59
C LYS A 991 -36.90 -6.91 7.41
N LEU A 992 -36.09 -5.90 7.72
CA LEU A 992 -34.62 -6.01 7.58
C LEU A 992 -33.96 -6.78 8.74
N PHE A 993 -34.65 -6.84 9.88
CA PHE A 993 -34.16 -7.47 11.11
C PHE A 993 -34.72 -8.89 11.30
N ASP A 994 -35.80 -9.22 10.58
CA ASP A 994 -36.52 -10.49 10.63
C ASP A 994 -36.22 -11.43 9.45
N THR A 995 -35.28 -11.10 8.54
CA THR A 995 -34.86 -12.06 7.51
C THR A 995 -34.10 -13.21 8.16
N THR A 996 -34.86 -14.24 8.52
CA THR A 996 -34.46 -15.57 8.98
C THR A 996 -33.86 -16.44 7.88
N ASP A 997 -33.39 -15.86 6.77
CA ASP A 997 -32.83 -16.62 5.65
C ASP A 997 -31.38 -17.07 5.93
N HIS A 998 -31.24 -17.83 7.02
CA HIS A 998 -30.39 -19.01 7.05
C HIS A 998 -31.15 -20.17 6.41
N GLN A 999 -31.50 -20.06 5.13
CA GLN A 999 -31.61 -21.30 4.36
C GLN A 999 -30.22 -21.92 4.39
N SER A 1000 -30.07 -22.95 5.22
CA SER A 1000 -28.99 -23.92 5.12
C SER A 1000 -28.89 -24.30 3.65
N TYR A 1001 -27.82 -23.86 3.00
CA TYR A 1001 -27.46 -24.37 1.69
C TYR A 1001 -27.23 -25.87 1.87
N ASP A 1002 -28.16 -26.68 1.36
CA ASP A 1002 -28.02 -28.12 1.30
C ASP A 1002 -26.94 -28.43 0.26
N LEU A 1003 -25.72 -28.71 0.74
CA LEU A 1003 -24.54 -29.03 -0.06
C LEU A 1003 -24.72 -30.31 -0.91
N THR A 1004 -25.82 -31.04 -0.75
CA THR A 1004 -26.14 -32.22 -1.57
C THR A 1004 -26.80 -31.89 -2.91
N SER A 1005 -27.24 -30.64 -3.11
CA SER A 1005 -27.89 -30.20 -4.36
C SER A 1005 -26.92 -29.45 -5.29
N PHE A 1006 -25.94 -30.17 -5.82
CA PHE A 1006 -25.15 -29.71 -6.96
C PHE A 1006 -25.94 -29.91 -8.26
N ASP A 1007 -26.82 -28.95 -8.57
CA ASP A 1007 -27.34 -28.76 -9.94
C ASP A 1007 -27.15 -27.29 -10.35
N GLY A 1008 -25.90 -26.95 -10.70
CA GLY A 1008 -25.55 -26.09 -11.83
C GLY A 1008 -26.11 -24.67 -11.99
N VAL A 1009 -26.93 -24.11 -11.10
CA VAL A 1009 -27.50 -22.76 -11.28
C VAL A 1009 -27.43 -21.94 -9.98
N PRO A 1010 -26.76 -20.77 -9.95
CA PRO A 1010 -26.79 -19.88 -8.80
C PRO A 1010 -28.22 -19.37 -8.56
N PRO A 1011 -28.72 -19.30 -7.32
CA PRO A 1011 -30.02 -18.71 -7.04
C PRO A 1011 -30.04 -17.23 -7.43
N PRO A 1012 -31.22 -16.68 -7.80
CA PRO A 1012 -31.34 -15.31 -8.26
C PRO A 1012 -30.87 -14.38 -7.14
N GLN A 1013 -29.89 -13.53 -7.47
CA GLN A 1013 -29.40 -12.46 -6.61
C GLN A 1013 -30.59 -11.76 -5.95
N ALA A 1014 -30.56 -11.64 -4.63
CA ALA A 1014 -31.55 -10.87 -3.88
C ALA A 1014 -31.76 -9.52 -4.60
N SER A 1015 -32.97 -9.32 -5.11
CA SER A 1015 -33.34 -8.22 -6.00
C SER A 1015 -32.64 -6.94 -5.60
N ALA A 1016 -31.79 -6.41 -6.48
CA ALA A 1016 -31.09 -5.16 -6.26
C ALA A 1016 -32.11 -4.07 -5.90
N VAL A 1017 -32.18 -3.71 -4.63
CA VAL A 1017 -32.96 -2.55 -4.18
C VAL A 1017 -32.36 -1.36 -4.89
N THR A 1018 -33.06 -0.86 -5.91
CA THR A 1018 -32.63 0.25 -6.74
C THR A 1018 -32.59 1.51 -5.88
N THR A 1019 -31.43 1.82 -5.30
CA THR A 1019 -31.21 3.09 -4.63
C THR A 1019 -31.20 4.19 -5.69
N LYS A 1020 -32.31 4.91 -5.81
CA LYS A 1020 -32.38 6.15 -6.59
C LYS A 1020 -31.22 7.05 -6.15
N LYS A 1021 -30.27 7.31 -7.04
CA LYS A 1021 -29.22 8.32 -6.86
C LYS A 1021 -29.90 9.69 -6.76
N THR A 1022 -30.26 10.11 -5.55
CA THR A 1022 -30.67 11.50 -5.31
C THR A 1022 -29.46 12.40 -5.55
N THR A 1023 -29.46 13.11 -6.66
CA THR A 1023 -28.56 14.23 -6.99
C THR A 1023 -28.82 15.37 -6.00
N ALA A 1024 -28.29 15.22 -4.78
CA ALA A 1024 -28.37 16.28 -3.78
C ALA A 1024 -27.45 17.44 -4.22
N LYS A 1025 -28.04 18.61 -4.50
CA LYS A 1025 -27.31 19.87 -4.72
C LYS A 1025 -26.19 20.01 -3.68
N ILE A 1026 -24.99 20.32 -4.17
CA ILE A 1026 -23.76 20.56 -3.41
C ILE A 1026 -24.05 21.68 -2.41
N ALA A 1027 -24.32 21.32 -1.15
CA ALA A 1027 -24.47 22.31 -0.08
C ALA A 1027 -23.13 23.02 0.13
N SER A 1028 -23.19 24.34 0.38
CA SER A 1028 -22.03 25.19 0.69
C SER A 1028 -21.25 24.65 1.90
N PHE A 1029 -19.95 24.94 1.97
CA PHE A 1029 -19.05 24.48 3.03
C PHE A 1029 -19.61 24.77 4.44
N PHE A 1030 -20.12 25.98 4.67
CA PHE A 1030 -20.76 26.39 5.92
C PHE A 1030 -22.13 25.73 6.13
N GLY A 1031 -22.92 25.53 5.08
CA GLY A 1031 -24.17 24.76 5.16
C GLY A 1031 -23.94 23.32 5.59
N ARG A 1032 -22.88 22.64 5.12
CA ARG A 1032 -22.52 21.30 5.61
C ARG A 1032 -21.98 21.29 7.02
N LEU A 1033 -21.42 22.40 7.50
CA LEU A 1033 -20.87 22.51 8.84
C LEU A 1033 -21.96 22.81 9.89
N PHE A 1034 -22.98 23.60 9.52
CA PHE A 1034 -24.03 24.08 10.42
C PHE A 1034 -25.44 23.53 10.18
N ASP A 1035 -25.69 22.74 9.13
CA ASP A 1035 -27.00 22.09 8.90
C ASP A 1035 -27.03 20.65 9.48
N PRO A 1036 -27.70 20.43 10.63
CA PRO A 1036 -27.73 19.14 11.30
C PRO A 1036 -28.68 18.13 10.64
N SER A 1037 -29.56 18.54 9.72
CA SER A 1037 -30.64 17.69 9.20
C SER A 1037 -30.15 16.64 8.19
N LYS A 1038 -29.17 17.02 7.34
CA LYS A 1038 -28.73 16.20 6.20
C LYS A 1038 -27.99 14.90 6.59
N PHE A 1039 -27.36 14.88 7.77
CA PHE A 1039 -26.53 13.76 8.26
C PHE A 1039 -27.11 13.06 9.50
N LYS A 1040 -28.25 13.52 10.02
CA LYS A 1040 -28.97 12.84 11.10
C LYS A 1040 -29.88 11.72 10.60
N SER A 1041 -30.36 11.80 9.35
CA SER A 1041 -31.29 10.80 8.83
C SER A 1041 -30.59 9.46 8.56
N HIS A 1042 -31.14 8.37 9.09
CA HIS A 1042 -30.64 7.01 8.86
C HIS A 1042 -30.62 6.63 7.38
N GLN A 1043 -31.53 7.18 6.58
CA GLN A 1043 -31.58 6.97 5.13
C GLN A 1043 -30.37 7.55 4.39
N THR A 1044 -29.93 8.77 4.75
CA THR A 1044 -28.73 9.37 4.14
C THR A 1044 -27.50 8.54 4.48
N VAL A 1045 -27.34 8.15 5.74
CA VAL A 1045 -26.18 7.35 6.19
C VAL A 1045 -26.17 5.98 5.53
N ARG A 1046 -27.33 5.35 5.33
CA ARG A 1046 -27.45 4.07 4.63
C ARG A 1046 -26.99 4.16 3.17
N SER A 1047 -27.21 5.29 2.51
CA SER A 1047 -26.71 5.49 1.14
C SER A 1047 -25.18 5.49 1.02
N LEU A 1048 -24.46 5.66 2.14
CA LEU A 1048 -23.00 5.62 2.17
C LEU A 1048 -22.46 4.18 2.18
N LEU A 1049 -23.27 3.21 2.60
CA LEU A 1049 -22.86 1.82 2.75
C LEU A 1049 -22.95 1.03 1.44
N PRO A 1050 -22.03 0.06 1.22
CA PRO A 1050 -22.09 -0.78 0.04
C PRO A 1050 -23.16 -1.86 0.20
N ASN A 1051 -23.86 -2.19 -0.88
CA ASN A 1051 -24.80 -3.31 -0.91
C ASN A 1051 -24.03 -4.61 -1.14
N ARG A 1052 -23.55 -5.23 -0.06
CA ARG A 1052 -22.75 -6.47 -0.10
C ARG A 1052 -23.60 -7.70 0.23
N PRO A 1053 -23.31 -8.87 -0.38
CA PRO A 1053 -23.92 -10.13 0.03
C PRO A 1053 -23.53 -10.47 1.48
N ALA A 1054 -24.40 -11.22 2.15
CA ALA A 1054 -24.08 -11.78 3.45
C ALA A 1054 -22.96 -12.82 3.33
N PRO A 1055 -22.06 -12.92 4.32
CA PRO A 1055 -21.04 -13.98 4.33
C PRO A 1055 -21.72 -15.35 4.43
N GLN A 1056 -21.20 -16.30 3.64
CA GLN A 1056 -21.60 -17.71 3.68
C GLN A 1056 -20.51 -18.51 4.40
N TYR A 1057 -20.93 -19.49 5.20
CA TYR A 1057 -20.05 -20.33 6.02
C TYR A 1057 -20.31 -21.80 5.72
N LEU A 1058 -19.26 -22.61 5.76
CA LEU A 1058 -19.42 -24.07 5.79
C LEU A 1058 -19.99 -24.50 7.15
N GLU A 1059 -20.72 -25.61 7.19
CA GLU A 1059 -21.31 -26.11 8.45
C GLU A 1059 -20.24 -26.39 9.52
N GLU A 1060 -19.08 -26.92 9.11
CA GLU A 1060 -17.92 -27.13 9.97
C GLU A 1060 -17.35 -25.81 10.51
N GLU A 1061 -17.26 -24.76 9.68
CA GLU A 1061 -16.78 -23.44 10.10
C GLU A 1061 -17.73 -22.80 11.12
N GLU A 1062 -19.04 -22.92 10.91
CA GLU A 1062 -20.00 -22.46 11.90
C GLU A 1062 -19.89 -23.27 13.20
N ALA A 1063 -19.71 -24.58 13.13
CA ALA A 1063 -19.62 -25.45 14.30
C ALA A 1063 -18.36 -25.16 15.12
N ASP A 1064 -17.24 -24.91 14.45
CA ASP A 1064 -15.92 -24.76 15.08
C ASP A 1064 -15.59 -23.31 15.49
N ALA A 1065 -16.43 -22.32 15.14
CA ALA A 1065 -16.18 -20.89 15.29
C ALA A 1065 -15.69 -20.44 16.67
N TYR A 1066 -16.33 -20.86 17.78
CA TYR A 1066 -15.97 -20.44 19.15
C TYR A 1066 -15.46 -21.58 20.02
N TYR A 1067 -14.75 -22.54 19.43
CA TYR A 1067 -13.85 -23.39 20.20
C TYR A 1067 -12.52 -22.69 20.44
N ASN A 1068 -11.84 -23.09 21.52
CA ASN A 1068 -10.47 -22.64 21.74
C ASN A 1068 -9.61 -23.07 20.52
N PRO A 1069 -8.78 -22.19 19.94
CA PRO A 1069 -7.95 -22.49 18.78
C PRO A 1069 -7.13 -23.77 18.89
N ALA A 1070 -6.73 -24.17 20.11
CA ALA A 1070 -6.01 -25.42 20.32
C ALA A 1070 -6.87 -26.68 20.04
N VAL A 1071 -8.19 -26.59 20.18
CA VAL A 1071 -9.15 -27.69 19.91
C VAL A 1071 -9.34 -27.91 18.42
N THR A 1072 -9.27 -26.85 17.62
CA THR A 1072 -9.48 -26.88 16.17
C THR A 1072 -8.16 -26.78 15.39
N SER A 1073 -7.01 -26.71 16.07
CA SER A 1073 -5.70 -26.57 15.45
C SER A 1073 -5.31 -27.85 14.68
N PRO A 1074 -5.27 -27.81 13.33
CA PRO A 1074 -4.83 -28.95 12.55
C PRO A 1074 -3.33 -29.14 12.71
N VAL A 1075 -2.82 -30.33 12.38
CA VAL A 1075 -1.37 -30.56 12.28
C VAL A 1075 -0.78 -29.60 11.24
N PRO A 1076 0.29 -28.85 11.56
CA PRO A 1076 0.88 -27.92 10.60
C PRO A 1076 1.41 -28.65 9.37
N GLN A 1077 0.92 -28.28 8.20
CA GLN A 1077 1.49 -28.75 6.93
C GLN A 1077 2.88 -28.14 6.75
N LEU A 1078 3.92 -28.98 6.70
CA LEU A 1078 5.30 -28.56 6.51
C LEU A 1078 5.54 -28.18 5.05
N TRP A 1079 6.27 -27.09 4.82
CA TRP A 1079 6.59 -26.62 3.48
C TRP A 1079 8.10 -26.42 3.32
N ILE A 1080 8.73 -27.39 2.64
CA ILE A 1080 10.17 -27.43 2.40
C ILE A 1080 10.50 -27.03 0.96
N VAL A 1081 11.79 -27.04 0.62
CA VAL A 1081 12.29 -26.54 -0.68
C VAL A 1081 12.68 -27.72 -1.56
N ARG A 1082 12.15 -27.78 -2.78
CA ARG A 1082 12.55 -28.76 -3.78
C ARG A 1082 14.00 -28.54 -4.19
N ASP A 1083 14.78 -29.61 -4.15
CA ASP A 1083 16.16 -29.65 -4.60
C ASP A 1083 16.33 -30.62 -5.76
N GLU A 1084 17.31 -30.33 -6.62
CA GLU A 1084 17.67 -31.15 -7.78
C GLU A 1084 18.35 -32.46 -7.40
N LEU A 1085 18.81 -32.62 -6.15
CA LEU A 1085 19.49 -33.82 -5.65
C LEU A 1085 18.50 -34.88 -5.14
N GLY A 1086 17.20 -34.60 -5.14
CA GLY A 1086 16.16 -35.51 -4.64
C GLY A 1086 16.11 -35.68 -3.12
N ILE A 1087 16.82 -34.84 -2.35
CA ILE A 1087 16.85 -34.92 -0.88
C ILE A 1087 15.47 -34.62 -0.29
N SER A 1088 14.85 -33.53 -0.74
CA SER A 1088 13.49 -33.10 -0.38
C SER A 1088 12.45 -34.18 -0.65
N ARG A 1089 12.52 -34.90 -1.78
CA ARG A 1089 11.62 -36.03 -2.06
C ARG A 1089 11.78 -37.15 -1.03
N GLN A 1090 13.01 -37.46 -0.64
CA GLN A 1090 13.29 -38.45 0.39
C GLN A 1090 12.80 -37.98 1.76
N GLU A 1091 13.07 -36.73 2.15
CA GLU A 1091 12.59 -36.16 3.41
C GLU A 1091 11.06 -36.06 3.44
N VAL A 1092 10.41 -35.77 2.31
CA VAL A 1092 8.95 -35.84 2.16
C VAL A 1092 8.45 -37.25 2.41
N SER A 1093 9.06 -38.27 1.79
CA SER A 1093 8.71 -39.67 2.02
C SER A 1093 8.85 -40.05 3.49
N ASP A 1094 9.99 -39.77 4.11
CA ASP A 1094 10.29 -40.14 5.50
C ASP A 1094 9.40 -39.39 6.52
N SER A 1095 9.14 -38.09 6.29
CA SER A 1095 8.35 -37.26 7.21
C SER A 1095 6.84 -37.40 6.99
N SER A 1096 6.39 -37.86 5.81
CA SER A 1096 4.96 -38.08 5.50
C SER A 1096 4.29 -39.13 6.39
N GLU A 1097 5.06 -40.07 6.95
CA GLU A 1097 4.57 -41.04 7.93
C GLU A 1097 4.09 -40.40 9.24
N VAL A 1098 4.54 -39.17 9.54
CA VAL A 1098 4.32 -38.50 10.82
C VAL A 1098 3.51 -37.22 10.66
N CYS A 1099 3.74 -36.45 9.60
CA CYS A 1099 3.05 -35.19 9.35
C CYS A 1099 2.96 -34.87 7.86
N HIS A 1100 1.92 -34.13 7.44
CA HIS A 1100 1.79 -33.65 6.07
C HIS A 1100 2.95 -32.71 5.71
N ILE A 1101 3.69 -33.06 4.66
CA ILE A 1101 4.85 -32.32 4.17
C ILE A 1101 4.82 -32.24 2.64
N THR A 1102 5.24 -31.11 2.08
CA THR A 1102 5.36 -30.91 0.63
C THR A 1102 6.58 -30.05 0.30
N ASP A 1103 7.22 -30.37 -0.82
CA ASP A 1103 8.32 -29.63 -1.44
C ASP A 1103 7.86 -28.80 -2.66
N GLU A 1104 6.57 -28.81 -2.97
CA GLU A 1104 6.03 -28.14 -4.15
C GLU A 1104 6.09 -26.61 -4.04
N TYR A 1105 6.15 -25.93 -5.18
CA TYR A 1105 6.14 -24.47 -5.32
C TYR A 1105 7.31 -23.73 -4.64
N ALA A 1106 8.34 -24.42 -4.12
CA ALA A 1106 9.55 -23.82 -3.56
C ALA A 1106 10.82 -24.48 -4.12
N THR A 1107 11.81 -23.69 -4.52
CA THR A 1107 13.08 -24.15 -5.12
C THR A 1107 14.28 -23.34 -4.62
N PHE A 1108 15.50 -23.82 -4.86
CA PHE A 1108 16.71 -23.04 -4.65
C PHE A 1108 17.11 -22.29 -5.92
N ASN A 1109 17.46 -21.01 -5.79
CA ASN A 1109 18.11 -20.27 -6.89
C ASN A 1109 19.61 -20.58 -6.98
N GLU A 1110 20.27 -20.05 -8.01
CA GLU A 1110 21.72 -20.22 -8.27
C GLU A 1110 22.61 -19.79 -7.10
N LYS A 1111 22.14 -18.87 -6.25
CA LYS A 1111 22.87 -18.38 -5.06
C LYS A 1111 22.56 -19.20 -3.80
N ASN A 1112 21.92 -20.37 -3.95
CA ASN A 1112 21.45 -21.23 -2.87
C ASN A 1112 20.50 -20.52 -1.88
N LYS A 1113 19.70 -19.57 -2.38
CA LYS A 1113 18.64 -18.94 -1.61
C LYS A 1113 17.29 -19.57 -1.97
N VAL A 1114 16.42 -19.63 -0.97
CA VAL A 1114 15.05 -20.12 -1.13
C VAL A 1114 14.26 -19.13 -1.96
N VAL A 1115 13.62 -19.62 -3.00
CA VAL A 1115 12.66 -18.90 -3.83
C VAL A 1115 11.40 -19.75 -3.91
N TRP A 1116 10.23 -19.14 -3.98
CA TRP A 1116 9.00 -19.86 -4.30
C TRP A 1116 8.66 -19.55 -5.76
N THR A 1117 8.31 -20.58 -6.52
CA THR A 1117 8.16 -20.51 -7.98
C THR A 1117 6.68 -20.57 -8.32
N HIS A 1118 6.23 -19.69 -9.21
CA HIS A 1118 4.88 -19.66 -9.75
C HIS A 1118 4.75 -20.65 -10.91
N GLN A 1119 3.62 -21.34 -11.03
CA GLN A 1119 3.23 -21.91 -12.32
C GLN A 1119 2.89 -20.74 -13.26
N ASP A 1120 3.52 -20.70 -14.44
CA ASP A 1120 3.16 -19.82 -15.58
C ASP A 1120 3.10 -18.29 -15.34
N GLY A 1121 3.64 -17.80 -14.22
CA GLY A 1121 3.74 -16.36 -13.95
C GLY A 1121 2.46 -15.70 -13.46
N GLU A 1122 1.39 -16.46 -13.19
CA GLU A 1122 0.20 -16.00 -12.47
C GLU A 1122 0.21 -16.56 -11.04
N VAL A 1123 -0.13 -15.72 -10.07
CA VAL A 1123 -0.22 -16.15 -8.68
C VAL A 1123 -1.64 -16.68 -8.49
N VAL A 1124 -1.76 -17.97 -8.20
CA VAL A 1124 -3.01 -18.52 -7.68
C VAL A 1124 -2.74 -18.89 -6.23
N LEU A 1125 -3.09 -17.98 -5.32
CA LEU A 1125 -2.82 -18.18 -3.89
C LEU A 1125 -3.44 -19.48 -3.33
N SER A 1126 -4.52 -19.98 -3.92
CA SER A 1126 -5.16 -21.25 -3.51
C SER A 1126 -4.24 -22.45 -3.58
N ASP A 1127 -3.24 -22.41 -4.47
CA ASP A 1127 -2.40 -23.58 -4.77
C ASP A 1127 -1.20 -23.64 -3.82
N ILE A 1128 -0.97 -22.58 -3.05
CA ILE A 1128 0.12 -22.52 -2.09
C ILE A 1128 -0.23 -23.39 -0.87
N PRO A 1129 0.62 -24.36 -0.49
CA PRO A 1129 0.35 -25.36 0.55
C PRO A 1129 -0.13 -24.83 1.91
N ILE A 1130 0.24 -23.60 2.25
CA ILE A 1130 -0.03 -22.99 3.55
C ILE A 1130 -1.08 -21.88 3.48
N TRP A 1131 -1.66 -21.63 2.31
CA TRP A 1131 -2.70 -20.65 2.13
C TRP A 1131 -4.01 -21.13 2.75
N LYS A 1132 -4.68 -20.24 3.47
CA LYS A 1132 -6.01 -20.47 3.99
C LYS A 1132 -6.86 -19.25 3.68
N LYS A 1133 -8.05 -19.49 3.11
CA LYS A 1133 -9.02 -18.42 2.86
C LYS A 1133 -9.39 -17.78 4.20
N ARG A 1134 -9.38 -16.44 4.23
CA ARG A 1134 -9.79 -15.69 5.42
C ARG A 1134 -11.30 -15.80 5.60
N ILE A 1135 -11.73 -16.37 6.73
CA ILE A 1135 -13.14 -16.44 7.12
C ILE A 1135 -13.56 -15.08 7.72
N ASP A 1136 -14.71 -14.57 7.29
CA ASP A 1136 -15.25 -13.28 7.74
C ASP A 1136 -16.27 -13.50 8.88
N TYR A 1137 -15.75 -13.71 10.09
CA TYR A 1137 -16.54 -14.03 11.28
C TYR A 1137 -17.42 -12.89 11.80
#